data_AF-A0A6J1MEY0-F1
#
_entry.id   AF-A0A6J1MEY0-F1
#
_cell.length_a   1.000
_cell.length_b   1.000
_cell.length_c   1.000
_cell.angle_alpha   90.00
_cell.angle_beta   90.00
_cell.angle_gamma   90.00
#
_symmetry.space_group_name_H-M   'P 1'
#
loop_
_entity.id
_entity.type
_entity.pdbx_description
1 polymer ?
#
loop_
_entity_poly.entity_id
_entity_poly.type
_entity_poly.pdbx_seq_one_letter_code
_entity_poly.pdbx_strand_id
1 'polypeptide(L)'
;MAPITTDNCEFECATSVESGNNTDNFENDINIDNERFVSSASNDSNLSQVQAEEHVAEQQEQQPKQMPWEAPGKQGLYDPQNEHEACGVGFIVAIDGKRSHKILRDAQTLSERMNHRGACACDNDTGDGAGVLASIPHGLYAKALAEKGVTLPELGNYATGIFYLDEAQHASAEAEFNELAESLGLSVLAWRTVPANQQAIGVVARKSEPLSRQVFVARPEGSDEKTFERQVFVLRKRASHELAKQGRRFYICSLSDRTVVYKGLFTSDQLWEYYTDLKDPEFETYMALVHTRFSTNTFPSWERAHPLRVLAHNGEINTLRGNVNLMKAREGVMQSELFGDQLKKLYPVVEPNLSDSGSFDCVLEFITMASDRSLPESVMTMVPEAWQNDRTMPQEKRDFYQWAACVMEPWDGPALISFTDGRYIGAVLDRNGLRPSRFYVTKENVLVMASEVGVYDVDPSQVTLKSRLKPGRMLLVDTKEQKLIQDIELKSRIAKSRPHSEWLQQKMITLDEIRNANVLNTPIVEPPKPPASQRGIFDPRLSLFGYTTETVNMLLIPMFQNKKEALGSMGNDAPLACLSGFQPIPYEYFKQLFAQVTNPPIDPFREKVVMSMQCPLGPEANLLQPSAQQVHRIWLPNPILSIPDTQLLKRNTHRGWKTKVLDITFQYSEGSRGYMECIDRICREGASAAQAGYQLIVLSDREAGANEHVAVSALLALGALHHHLIETLQRMKVGIIVETAEAREVHHVCVLLGYGADAICPYLAFELAQALRDDGVISADVTDKQIYAAYAQAIDTGIAKVMAKMGISTLQSYKSAQIFEAVGLGNEIIYKCFRGTQSRIGGVTLEILAKEGLERFQLTYGKVSPDTHILRNPGQYHWRHGGEAHINEPSSIGSLQEAAVNKNQNAFEAFKKTTLDSVKKCALRGQLEFVTDRQKIDISEVEPASEIVKRFATGAMSFGSISLEAHQTLSITMNRIGGKSNTGEGGEDSDRYLNQDPNNSRRSAIKQVASGRFGVTASYLANADDLQIKMAQGAKPGEGGELPGYKVTKDIAKTRKSVPGVGLISPPPHHDIYSIEDLAELIYDLKCSNPNARISVKLVSEVGVGVVASGVAKGKAEHIVISGHDGGTGASSWTGIKNAGLPWELGVAETHQVLVLNNLRSRRAWLSR
;
A
#
# COMPACT_ATOMS: atom_id res chain seq x y z
N MET A 1 -45.07 -36.67 -23.09
CA MET A 1 -45.98 -37.82 -23.11
C MET A 1 -45.38 -38.90 -22.21
N ALA A 2 -46.19 -39.60 -21.41
CA ALA A 2 -45.80 -40.89 -20.85
C ALA A 2 -45.59 -41.90 -22.00
N PRO A 3 -44.76 -42.96 -21.86
CA PRO A 3 -45.20 -44.20 -21.18
C PRO A 3 -44.11 -44.90 -20.30
N ILE A 4 -44.46 -45.49 -19.14
CA ILE A 4 -44.81 -46.92 -18.85
C ILE A 4 -43.62 -47.80 -18.40
N THR A 5 -43.51 -47.91 -17.08
CA THR A 5 -43.41 -49.14 -16.24
C THR A 5 -43.08 -50.54 -16.82
N THR A 6 -42.21 -51.25 -16.08
CA THR A 6 -42.35 -52.64 -15.55
C THR A 6 -42.18 -53.91 -16.41
N ASP A 7 -41.22 -54.75 -15.98
CA ASP A 7 -41.39 -56.12 -15.42
C ASP A 7 -41.02 -57.44 -16.16
N ASN A 8 -40.36 -58.29 -15.35
CA ASN A 8 -40.43 -59.76 -15.17
C ASN A 8 -39.77 -60.80 -16.11
N CYS A 9 -38.89 -61.60 -15.48
CA CYS A 9 -38.81 -63.09 -15.49
C CYS A 9 -37.95 -63.50 -14.26
N GLU A 10 -38.53 -64.03 -13.18
CA GLU A 10 -38.69 -65.47 -12.86
C GLU A 10 -37.39 -66.26 -12.56
N PHE A 11 -37.19 -66.72 -11.31
CA PHE A 11 -37.32 -68.14 -10.91
C PHE A 11 -37.09 -68.42 -9.40
N GLU A 12 -38.16 -68.93 -8.76
CA GLU A 12 -38.34 -69.86 -7.62
C GLU A 12 -37.33 -70.08 -6.44
N CYS A 13 -37.91 -70.01 -5.22
CA CYS A 13 -37.83 -70.98 -4.07
C CYS A 13 -36.54 -71.22 -3.26
N ALA A 14 -36.57 -71.47 -1.93
CA ALA A 14 -37.65 -71.41 -0.92
C ALA A 14 -37.11 -71.52 0.55
N THR A 15 -38.04 -71.34 1.51
CA THR A 15 -37.99 -71.58 2.99
C THR A 15 -37.32 -70.46 3.84
N SER A 16 -37.61 -70.21 5.14
CA SER A 16 -38.68 -70.57 6.11
C SER A 16 -38.46 -69.83 7.46
N VAL A 17 -39.39 -69.56 8.40
CA VAL A 17 -40.88 -69.64 8.54
C VAL A 17 -41.29 -68.88 9.85
N GLU A 18 -42.41 -68.14 9.85
CA GLU A 18 -43.26 -67.72 11.03
C GLU A 18 -42.64 -66.94 12.23
N SER A 19 -43.37 -66.23 13.12
CA SER A 19 -44.71 -65.58 13.13
C SER A 19 -44.85 -64.68 14.39
N GLY A 20 -45.86 -63.80 14.47
CA GLY A 20 -46.65 -63.68 15.72
C GLY A 20 -46.83 -62.33 16.43
N ASN A 21 -47.72 -61.48 15.90
CA ASN A 21 -48.66 -60.54 16.57
C ASN A 21 -48.64 -60.23 18.11
N ASN A 22 -48.70 -58.92 18.38
CA ASN A 22 -49.71 -58.19 19.20
C ASN A 22 -49.63 -57.96 20.74
N THR A 23 -49.88 -56.67 21.05
CA THR A 23 -50.72 -56.06 22.12
C THR A 23 -50.21 -55.86 23.56
N ASP A 24 -50.05 -54.56 23.89
CA ASP A 24 -50.69 -53.77 24.97
C ASP A 24 -50.23 -53.83 26.45
N ASN A 25 -49.91 -52.61 26.95
CA ASN A 25 -50.13 -52.01 28.29
C ASN A 25 -49.64 -52.79 29.55
N PHE A 26 -48.88 -52.19 30.48
CA PHE A 26 -49.36 -51.17 31.45
C PHE A 26 -48.23 -50.51 32.28
N GLU A 27 -48.45 -49.23 32.61
CA GLU A 27 -48.10 -48.40 33.79
C GLU A 27 -47.10 -48.85 34.90
N ASN A 28 -46.26 -47.87 35.33
CA ASN A 28 -45.96 -47.43 36.73
C ASN A 28 -45.32 -48.43 37.74
N ASP A 29 -44.47 -48.07 38.73
CA ASP A 29 -43.73 -46.85 39.10
C ASP A 29 -42.69 -47.22 40.21
N ILE A 30 -42.00 -46.22 40.80
CA ILE A 30 -41.34 -46.24 42.14
C ILE A 30 -39.90 -46.81 42.28
N ASN A 31 -38.93 -45.91 42.08
CA ASN A 31 -37.90 -45.46 43.05
C ASN A 31 -37.51 -46.33 44.27
N ILE A 32 -36.19 -46.60 44.44
CA ILE A 32 -35.47 -46.48 45.73
C ILE A 32 -34.04 -45.97 45.48
N ASP A 33 -33.64 -44.89 46.16
CA ASP A 33 -32.28 -44.33 46.17
C ASP A 33 -31.29 -45.13 47.05
N ASN A 34 -29.99 -45.09 46.70
CA ASN A 34 -28.93 -45.01 47.72
C ASN A 34 -27.61 -44.40 47.18
N GLU A 35 -27.11 -43.45 47.96
CA GLU A 35 -25.84 -42.72 47.99
C GLU A 35 -24.55 -43.56 47.65
N ARG A 36 -23.38 -43.06 47.17
CA ARG A 36 -22.81 -41.69 47.07
C ARG A 36 -21.41 -41.61 46.36
N PHE A 37 -21.02 -40.39 45.91
CA PHE A 37 -19.66 -39.82 45.64
C PHE A 37 -18.80 -40.16 44.37
N VAL A 38 -18.63 -39.11 43.51
CA VAL A 38 -17.43 -38.64 42.73
C VAL A 38 -16.98 -39.42 41.48
N SER A 39 -16.96 -38.87 40.26
CA SER A 39 -16.43 -37.56 39.81
C SER A 39 -17.05 -37.08 38.47
N SER A 40 -16.91 -35.79 38.15
CA SER A 40 -17.55 -35.15 36.99
C SER A 40 -16.58 -34.26 36.19
N ALA A 41 -16.37 -34.57 34.90
CA ALA A 41 -15.87 -33.63 33.88
C ALA A 41 -15.91 -34.23 32.46
N SER A 42 -16.92 -33.89 31.64
CA SER A 42 -16.84 -33.79 30.15
C SER A 42 -18.23 -33.63 29.52
N ASN A 43 -18.54 -32.41 29.02
CA ASN A 43 -19.30 -32.15 27.79
C ASN A 43 -19.55 -30.64 27.64
N ASP A 44 -18.57 -29.92 27.09
CA ASP A 44 -18.67 -28.49 26.75
C ASP A 44 -17.96 -28.13 25.43
N SER A 45 -17.47 -29.12 24.66
CA SER A 45 -16.60 -28.89 23.49
C SER A 45 -17.34 -28.75 22.14
N ASN A 46 -18.63 -29.10 22.07
CA ASN A 46 -19.37 -29.13 20.79
C ASN A 46 -20.32 -27.94 20.57
N LEU A 47 -20.56 -27.11 21.60
CA LEU A 47 -21.45 -25.94 21.50
C LEU A 47 -20.77 -24.72 20.84
N SER A 48 -19.43 -24.62 20.91
CA SER A 48 -18.68 -23.47 20.41
C SER A 48 -18.42 -23.47 18.89
N GLN A 49 -18.37 -24.63 18.23
CA GLN A 49 -18.22 -24.70 16.78
C GLN A 49 -19.54 -24.38 16.04
N VAL A 50 -20.67 -24.92 16.50
CA VAL A 50 -21.98 -24.66 15.89
C VAL A 50 -22.35 -23.18 16.01
N GLN A 51 -22.12 -22.56 17.18
CA GLN A 51 -22.33 -21.11 17.36
C GLN A 51 -21.41 -20.24 16.50
N ALA A 52 -20.22 -20.72 16.12
CA ALA A 52 -19.33 -19.98 15.22
C ALA A 52 -19.78 -20.06 13.75
N GLU A 53 -20.33 -21.20 13.32
CA GLU A 53 -20.87 -21.37 11.97
C GLU A 53 -22.23 -20.66 11.79
N GLU A 54 -23.12 -20.73 12.80
CA GLU A 54 -24.39 -19.99 12.79
C GLU A 54 -24.16 -18.46 12.80
N HIS A 55 -23.20 -17.93 13.58
CA HIS A 55 -22.88 -16.50 13.53
C HIS A 55 -22.29 -16.04 12.19
N VAL A 56 -21.63 -16.91 11.42
CA VAL A 56 -21.14 -16.57 10.08
C VAL A 56 -22.26 -16.64 9.03
N ALA A 57 -23.22 -17.56 9.18
CA ALA A 57 -24.39 -17.66 8.32
C ALA A 57 -25.37 -16.49 8.54
N GLU A 58 -25.74 -16.18 9.79
CA GLU A 58 -26.68 -15.09 10.11
C GLU A 58 -26.14 -13.71 9.70
N GLN A 59 -24.81 -13.49 9.72
CA GLN A 59 -24.21 -12.24 9.25
C GLN A 59 -24.22 -12.06 7.72
N GLN A 60 -24.53 -13.08 6.94
CA GLN A 60 -24.58 -12.97 5.47
C GLN A 60 -25.99 -12.65 4.91
N GLU A 61 -27.07 -12.85 5.68
CA GLU A 61 -28.44 -12.75 5.16
C GLU A 61 -29.20 -11.44 5.44
N GLN A 62 -28.57 -10.46 6.09
CA GLN A 62 -29.08 -9.08 6.13
C GLN A 62 -27.98 -8.07 5.74
N GLN A 63 -27.68 -7.97 4.45
CA GLN A 63 -26.98 -6.78 3.97
C GLN A 63 -27.86 -5.54 4.21
N PRO A 64 -27.41 -4.56 5.02
CA PRO A 64 -28.18 -3.34 5.23
C PRO A 64 -28.33 -2.63 3.89
N LYS A 65 -29.52 -2.08 3.65
CA LYS A 65 -29.89 -1.45 2.39
C LYS A 65 -28.99 -0.22 2.17
N GLN A 66 -27.98 -0.35 1.31
CA GLN A 66 -27.00 0.70 1.03
C GLN A 66 -27.71 2.04 0.71
N MET A 67 -27.30 3.10 1.39
CA MET A 67 -27.92 4.42 1.26
C MET A 67 -27.46 5.11 -0.03
N PRO A 68 -28.30 5.95 -0.68
CA PRO A 68 -27.97 6.55 -1.98
C PRO A 68 -26.72 7.45 -2.01
N TRP A 69 -26.24 7.89 -0.84
CA TRP A 69 -25.04 8.72 -0.68
C TRP A 69 -23.78 7.90 -0.34
N GLU A 70 -23.92 6.61 0.00
CA GLU A 70 -22.79 5.72 0.29
C GLU A 70 -22.15 5.23 -1.02
N ALA A 71 -20.81 5.17 -1.07
CA ALA A 71 -20.11 4.51 -2.17
C ALA A 71 -20.49 3.01 -2.23
N PRO A 72 -20.49 2.36 -3.41
CA PRO A 72 -20.85 0.96 -3.53
C PRO A 72 -20.07 0.07 -2.57
N GLY A 73 -20.79 -0.84 -1.91
CA GLY A 73 -20.17 -1.90 -1.13
C GLY A 73 -19.25 -2.78 -1.98
N LYS A 74 -18.37 -3.53 -1.30
CA LYS A 74 -17.47 -4.51 -1.92
C LYS A 74 -18.28 -5.50 -2.77
N GLN A 75 -17.94 -5.62 -4.05
CA GLN A 75 -18.63 -6.49 -4.99
C GLN A 75 -17.67 -7.02 -6.06
N GLY A 76 -17.67 -8.34 -6.30
CA GLY A 76 -16.69 -8.97 -7.18
C GLY A 76 -15.26 -8.69 -6.70
N LEU A 77 -14.42 -8.13 -7.58
CA LEU A 77 -13.05 -7.71 -7.28
C LEU A 77 -12.93 -6.23 -6.90
N TYR A 78 -14.02 -5.46 -6.96
CA TYR A 78 -14.05 -4.06 -6.51
C TYR A 78 -14.20 -3.98 -4.99
N ASP A 79 -13.34 -3.17 -4.36
CA ASP A 79 -13.32 -2.88 -2.94
C ASP A 79 -13.10 -1.36 -2.74
N PRO A 80 -14.02 -0.63 -2.08
CA PRO A 80 -13.94 0.83 -1.93
C PRO A 80 -12.76 1.32 -1.07
N GLN A 81 -12.02 0.41 -0.42
CA GLN A 81 -10.78 0.75 0.30
C GLN A 81 -9.60 1.06 -0.63
N ASN A 82 -9.69 0.73 -1.92
CA ASN A 82 -8.63 0.96 -2.92
C ASN A 82 -8.81 2.28 -3.70
N GLU A 83 -9.58 3.23 -3.17
CA GLU A 83 -9.83 4.51 -3.83
C GLU A 83 -8.79 5.57 -3.47
N HIS A 84 -8.28 6.29 -4.48
CA HIS A 84 -7.13 7.18 -4.40
C HIS A 84 -7.46 8.62 -4.86
N GLU A 85 -6.69 9.61 -4.40
CA GLU A 85 -7.01 11.04 -4.53
C GLU A 85 -5.77 11.88 -4.89
N ALA A 86 -5.83 12.71 -5.95
CA ALA A 86 -4.80 13.69 -6.29
C ALA A 86 -5.45 15.00 -6.79
N CYS A 87 -4.77 16.15 -6.77
CA CYS A 87 -5.47 17.43 -6.54
C CYS A 87 -4.73 18.69 -7.04
N GLY A 88 -5.46 19.81 -7.14
CA GLY A 88 -4.91 21.18 -7.09
C GLY A 88 -5.13 21.82 -5.72
N VAL A 89 -4.12 22.52 -5.19
CA VAL A 89 -4.21 23.21 -3.89
C VAL A 89 -3.54 24.58 -3.95
N GLY A 90 -4.12 25.55 -3.26
CA GLY A 90 -3.52 26.88 -3.09
C GLY A 90 -4.17 27.66 -1.97
N PHE A 91 -3.49 28.68 -1.47
CA PHE A 91 -4.04 29.58 -0.46
C PHE A 91 -3.59 31.02 -0.65
N ILE A 92 -4.42 31.93 -0.12
CA ILE A 92 -4.16 33.37 -0.06
C ILE A 92 -4.29 33.80 1.40
N VAL A 93 -3.36 34.62 1.88
CA VAL A 93 -3.37 35.16 3.24
C VAL A 93 -2.85 36.61 3.29
N ALA A 94 -3.55 37.45 4.03
CA ALA A 94 -3.02 38.72 4.51
C ALA A 94 -2.06 38.45 5.68
N ILE A 95 -0.76 38.68 5.46
CA ILE A 95 0.31 38.39 6.43
C ILE A 95 0.09 39.16 7.73
N ASP A 96 -0.49 40.36 7.68
CA ASP A 96 -0.80 41.20 8.84
C ASP A 96 -2.12 40.86 9.54
N GLY A 97 -2.85 39.83 9.07
CA GLY A 97 -4.10 39.37 9.65
C GLY A 97 -5.32 40.26 9.35
N LYS A 98 -5.20 41.27 8.47
CA LYS A 98 -6.35 42.10 8.09
C LYS A 98 -7.39 41.29 7.30
N ARG A 99 -8.64 41.39 7.75
CA ARG A 99 -9.79 40.79 7.09
C ARG A 99 -10.23 41.64 5.90
N SER A 100 -10.60 40.99 4.80
CA SER A 100 -11.24 41.63 3.66
C SER A 100 -11.92 40.59 2.78
N HIS A 101 -13.09 40.94 2.24
CA HIS A 101 -13.73 40.14 1.19
C HIS A 101 -12.85 40.01 -0.09
N LYS A 102 -11.84 40.88 -0.30
CA LYS A 102 -10.88 40.74 -1.41
C LYS A 102 -10.17 39.38 -1.37
N ILE A 103 -9.75 38.91 -0.19
CA ILE A 103 -9.02 37.63 -0.03
C ILE A 103 -9.85 36.45 -0.55
N LEU A 104 -11.17 36.49 -0.36
CA LEU A 104 -12.07 35.43 -0.83
C LEU A 104 -12.24 35.46 -2.36
N ARG A 105 -12.44 36.64 -2.97
CA ARG A 105 -12.56 36.80 -4.43
C ARG A 105 -11.26 36.47 -5.18
N ASP A 106 -10.13 36.82 -4.57
CA ASP A 106 -8.81 36.44 -5.07
C ASP A 106 -8.66 34.90 -5.06
N ALA A 107 -9.15 34.24 -4.01
CA ALA A 107 -9.10 32.77 -3.87
C ALA A 107 -10.09 32.05 -4.80
N GLN A 108 -11.23 32.66 -5.11
CA GLN A 108 -12.11 32.22 -6.20
C GLN A 108 -11.37 32.21 -7.54
N THR A 109 -10.76 33.33 -7.92
CA THR A 109 -9.99 33.44 -9.18
C THR A 109 -8.86 32.41 -9.24
N LEU A 110 -8.21 32.14 -8.10
CA LEU A 110 -7.17 31.12 -7.98
C LEU A 110 -7.72 29.69 -8.16
N SER A 111 -8.91 29.40 -7.62
CA SER A 111 -9.60 28.11 -7.75
C SER A 111 -10.02 27.85 -9.20
N GLU A 112 -10.73 28.79 -9.82
CA GLU A 112 -11.23 28.70 -11.21
C GLU A 112 -10.08 28.41 -12.20
N ARG A 113 -8.91 29.02 -12.00
CA ARG A 113 -7.71 28.82 -12.81
C ARG A 113 -6.95 27.51 -12.56
N MET A 114 -7.43 26.64 -11.67
CA MET A 114 -6.93 25.28 -11.48
C MET A 114 -7.89 24.20 -11.99
N ASN A 115 -9.03 24.58 -12.60
CA ASN A 115 -10.04 23.64 -13.08
C ASN A 115 -9.50 22.65 -14.14
N HIS A 116 -8.47 23.02 -14.92
CA HIS A 116 -7.80 22.10 -15.85
C HIS A 116 -7.05 20.95 -15.17
N ARG A 117 -6.74 21.07 -13.87
CA ARG A 117 -6.14 20.02 -13.03
C ARG A 117 -7.18 19.16 -12.31
N GLY A 118 -8.47 19.48 -12.46
CA GLY A 118 -9.59 18.69 -11.93
C GLY A 118 -10.11 17.66 -12.92
N ALA A 119 -10.97 16.78 -12.45
CA ALA A 119 -11.77 15.92 -13.31
C ALA A 119 -13.25 15.93 -12.91
N CYS A 120 -14.09 15.61 -13.89
CA CYS A 120 -15.51 15.41 -13.72
C CYS A 120 -15.85 13.91 -13.72
N ALA A 121 -17.00 13.58 -13.14
CA ALA A 121 -17.62 12.28 -13.16
C ALA A 121 -18.12 11.89 -14.58
N CYS A 122 -18.86 10.78 -14.67
CA CYS A 122 -19.32 10.23 -15.93
C CYS A 122 -20.29 11.15 -16.72
N ASP A 123 -20.89 12.16 -16.08
CA ASP A 123 -21.77 13.18 -16.68
C ASP A 123 -21.01 14.40 -17.29
N ASN A 124 -19.70 14.53 -17.02
CA ASN A 124 -18.86 15.70 -17.36
C ASN A 124 -19.29 17.04 -16.72
N ASP A 125 -20.13 17.02 -15.67
CA ASP A 125 -20.68 18.21 -15.01
C ASP A 125 -20.49 18.16 -13.49
N THR A 126 -20.60 16.98 -12.88
CA THR A 126 -20.28 16.76 -11.47
C THR A 126 -18.76 16.68 -11.29
N GLY A 127 -18.14 17.65 -10.60
CA GLY A 127 -16.72 17.58 -10.22
C GLY A 127 -16.45 16.57 -9.08
N ASP A 128 -15.22 16.04 -9.02
CA ASP A 128 -14.83 15.05 -7.99
C ASP A 128 -14.76 15.61 -6.55
N GLY A 129 -14.79 16.94 -6.41
CA GLY A 129 -14.87 17.65 -5.15
C GLY A 129 -14.07 18.96 -5.14
N ALA A 130 -14.61 20.01 -4.55
CA ALA A 130 -13.89 21.27 -4.32
C ALA A 130 -14.33 21.93 -3.01
N GLY A 131 -13.54 22.88 -2.53
CA GLY A 131 -13.86 23.60 -1.30
C GLY A 131 -12.90 24.71 -0.93
N VAL A 132 -13.30 25.48 0.07
CA VAL A 132 -12.55 26.57 0.69
C VAL A 132 -12.62 26.47 2.22
N LEU A 133 -11.46 26.52 2.86
CA LEU A 133 -11.31 26.78 4.28
C LEU A 133 -10.98 28.27 4.44
N ALA A 134 -11.77 28.99 5.24
CA ALA A 134 -11.56 30.40 5.53
C ALA A 134 -11.54 30.66 7.04
N SER A 135 -11.03 31.83 7.44
CA SER A 135 -11.27 32.34 8.80
C SER A 135 -12.75 32.72 8.95
N ILE A 136 -13.34 32.51 10.12
CA ILE A 136 -14.77 32.70 10.36
C ILE A 136 -15.22 34.13 9.99
N PRO A 137 -16.22 34.31 9.09
CA PRO A 137 -16.80 35.60 8.73
C PRO A 137 -17.82 36.06 9.78
N HIS A 138 -17.32 36.66 10.86
CA HIS A 138 -18.15 37.02 12.02
C HIS A 138 -19.35 37.91 11.66
N GLY A 139 -19.16 38.98 10.86
CA GLY A 139 -20.22 39.92 10.50
C GLY A 139 -21.41 39.27 9.79
N LEU A 140 -21.13 38.45 8.77
CA LEU A 140 -22.13 37.63 8.05
C LEU A 140 -22.97 36.76 9.01
N TYR A 141 -22.31 36.05 9.94
CA TYR A 141 -23.00 35.14 10.86
C TYR A 141 -23.77 35.87 11.96
N ALA A 142 -23.22 36.96 12.51
CA ALA A 142 -23.89 37.78 13.52
C ALA A 142 -25.19 38.37 12.95
N LYS A 143 -25.14 38.91 11.73
CA LYS A 143 -26.31 39.41 10.98
C LYS A 143 -27.36 38.31 10.77
N ALA A 144 -26.96 37.17 10.21
CA ALA A 144 -27.87 36.06 9.88
C ALA A 144 -28.50 35.37 11.11
N LEU A 145 -27.89 35.50 12.30
CA LEU A 145 -28.46 35.01 13.57
C LEU A 145 -29.31 36.07 14.28
N ALA A 146 -28.96 37.35 14.18
CA ALA A 146 -29.77 38.44 14.71
C ALA A 146 -31.17 38.50 14.06
N GLU A 147 -31.26 38.20 12.76
CA GLU A 147 -32.54 38.02 12.03
C GLU A 147 -33.42 36.91 12.60
N LYS A 148 -32.84 35.98 13.38
CA LYS A 148 -33.54 34.88 14.08
C LYS A 148 -33.66 35.11 15.60
N GLY A 149 -33.33 36.31 16.08
CA GLY A 149 -33.38 36.67 17.50
C GLY A 149 -32.24 36.12 18.36
N VAL A 150 -31.16 35.61 17.74
CA VAL A 150 -29.99 35.06 18.45
C VAL A 150 -28.82 36.05 18.36
N THR A 151 -28.37 36.55 19.51
CA THR A 151 -27.17 37.40 19.60
C THR A 151 -25.93 36.51 19.62
N LEU A 152 -25.10 36.60 18.58
CA LEU A 152 -23.82 35.89 18.50
C LEU A 152 -22.75 36.63 19.34
N PRO A 153 -22.00 35.95 20.22
CA PRO A 153 -20.87 36.57 20.93
C PRO A 153 -19.75 37.04 20.00
N GLU A 154 -18.92 37.96 20.49
CA GLU A 154 -17.70 38.40 19.80
C GLU A 154 -16.80 37.22 19.39
N LEU A 155 -16.10 37.35 18.26
CA LEU A 155 -15.19 36.33 17.73
C LEU A 155 -14.19 35.83 18.80
N GLY A 156 -14.02 34.51 18.90
CA GLY A 156 -13.21 33.86 19.94
C GLY A 156 -13.97 33.55 21.24
N ASN A 157 -15.22 34.00 21.38
CA ASN A 157 -16.15 33.57 22.44
C ASN A 157 -17.20 32.55 21.94
N TYR A 158 -17.05 32.03 20.73
CA TYR A 158 -17.87 30.94 20.20
C TYR A 158 -17.07 30.11 19.19
N ALA A 159 -17.52 28.88 18.98
CA ALA A 159 -17.09 28.00 17.90
C ALA A 159 -18.26 27.75 16.93
N THR A 160 -17.94 27.52 15.66
CA THR A 160 -18.92 27.17 14.64
C THR A 160 -18.36 26.14 13.67
N GLY A 161 -19.25 25.44 12.97
CA GLY A 161 -18.88 24.30 12.14
C GLY A 161 -20.01 23.84 11.25
N ILE A 162 -19.69 23.37 10.05
CA ILE A 162 -20.65 22.82 9.08
C ILE A 162 -20.67 21.30 9.17
N PHE A 163 -21.88 20.76 9.27
CA PHE A 163 -22.21 19.35 9.41
C PHE A 163 -23.02 18.91 8.19
N TYR A 164 -22.73 17.72 7.68
CA TYR A 164 -23.56 17.02 6.71
C TYR A 164 -24.43 16.01 7.43
N LEU A 165 -25.74 16.20 7.32
CA LEU A 165 -26.77 15.38 7.95
C LEU A 165 -27.77 14.91 6.87
N ASP A 166 -28.48 13.81 7.15
CA ASP A 166 -29.63 13.40 6.33
C ASP A 166 -30.87 14.21 6.67
N GLU A 167 -31.61 14.69 5.65
CA GLU A 167 -32.84 15.48 5.83
C GLU A 167 -33.92 14.74 6.65
N ALA A 168 -33.95 13.41 6.61
CA ALA A 168 -34.88 12.61 7.41
C ALA A 168 -34.51 12.48 8.90
N GLN A 169 -33.25 12.73 9.27
CA GLN A 169 -32.70 12.40 10.60
C GLN A 169 -31.98 13.57 11.30
N HIS A 170 -31.78 14.70 10.62
CA HIS A 170 -30.98 15.82 11.14
C HIS A 170 -31.44 16.31 12.52
N ALA A 171 -32.75 16.41 12.78
CA ALA A 171 -33.27 16.94 14.04
C ALA A 171 -32.90 16.07 15.26
N SER A 172 -32.86 14.74 15.09
CA SER A 172 -32.40 13.81 16.12
C SER A 172 -30.89 13.90 16.31
N ALA A 173 -30.11 14.02 15.23
CA ALA A 173 -28.66 14.20 15.30
C ALA A 173 -28.26 15.54 15.95
N GLU A 174 -29.00 16.61 15.70
CA GLU A 174 -28.84 17.93 16.33
C GLU A 174 -29.16 17.88 17.82
N ALA A 175 -30.25 17.19 18.22
CA ALA A 175 -30.60 17.00 19.63
C ALA A 175 -29.52 16.21 20.39
N GLU A 176 -29.10 15.05 19.86
CA GLU A 176 -28.02 14.24 20.44
C GLU A 176 -26.69 15.02 20.53
N PHE A 177 -26.39 15.89 19.57
CA PHE A 177 -25.21 16.76 19.63
C PHE A 177 -25.33 17.85 20.71
N ASN A 178 -26.52 18.44 20.89
CA ASN A 178 -26.76 19.43 21.95
C ASN A 178 -26.59 18.77 23.33
N GLU A 179 -27.20 17.59 23.55
CA GLU A 179 -27.04 16.80 24.79
C GLU A 179 -25.56 16.47 25.06
N LEU A 180 -24.81 16.08 24.02
CA LEU A 180 -23.38 15.81 24.13
C LEU A 180 -22.58 17.07 24.50
N ALA A 181 -22.90 18.23 23.91
CA ALA A 181 -22.26 19.51 24.23
C ALA A 181 -22.55 19.93 25.69
N GLU A 182 -23.80 19.82 26.14
CA GLU A 182 -24.20 20.09 27.52
C GLU A 182 -23.48 19.16 28.50
N SER A 183 -23.32 17.86 28.16
CA SER A 183 -22.55 16.89 28.96
C SER A 183 -21.07 17.26 29.14
N LEU A 184 -20.53 18.13 28.28
CA LEU A 184 -19.16 18.64 28.31
C LEU A 184 -19.06 20.06 28.90
N GLY A 185 -20.17 20.62 29.38
CA GLY A 185 -20.23 21.98 29.92
C GLY A 185 -20.21 23.08 28.85
N LEU A 186 -20.56 22.75 27.61
CA LEU A 186 -20.68 23.68 26.48
C LEU A 186 -22.17 23.96 26.20
N SER A 187 -22.48 25.15 25.66
CA SER A 187 -23.86 25.54 25.32
C SER A 187 -24.00 25.77 23.83
N VAL A 188 -25.00 25.14 23.20
CA VAL A 188 -25.35 25.39 21.80
C VAL A 188 -26.30 26.58 21.72
N LEU A 189 -25.86 27.64 21.04
CA LEU A 189 -26.62 28.88 20.87
C LEU A 189 -27.71 28.74 19.80
N ALA A 190 -27.37 28.14 18.66
CA ALA A 190 -28.25 28.01 17.51
C ALA A 190 -27.73 26.99 16.51
N TRP A 191 -28.64 26.51 15.66
CA TRP A 191 -28.34 25.87 14.39
C TRP A 191 -28.86 26.70 13.22
N ARG A 192 -28.07 26.81 12.16
CA ARG A 192 -28.34 27.54 10.92
C ARG A 192 -28.31 26.57 9.74
N THR A 193 -29.34 26.56 8.89
CA THR A 193 -29.23 25.93 7.57
C THR A 193 -28.32 26.79 6.70
N VAL A 194 -27.29 26.20 6.10
CA VAL A 194 -26.37 26.91 5.20
C VAL A 194 -27.11 27.18 3.88
N PRO A 195 -27.15 28.43 3.37
CA PRO A 195 -27.88 28.74 2.15
C PRO A 195 -27.11 28.22 0.93
N ALA A 196 -27.83 27.52 0.04
CA ALA A 196 -27.27 26.81 -1.09
C ALA A 196 -28.15 26.94 -2.35
N ASN A 197 -27.51 26.94 -3.53
CA ASN A 197 -28.15 26.97 -4.83
C ASN A 197 -28.00 25.61 -5.54
N GLN A 198 -28.99 24.74 -5.37
CA GLN A 198 -29.03 23.39 -5.96
C GLN A 198 -29.00 23.38 -7.51
N GLN A 199 -29.29 24.50 -8.17
CA GLN A 199 -29.22 24.58 -9.64
C GLN A 199 -27.78 24.68 -10.16
N ALA A 200 -26.80 24.98 -9.30
CA ALA A 200 -25.39 25.10 -9.67
C ALA A 200 -24.67 23.76 -9.89
N ILE A 201 -25.27 22.62 -9.53
CA ILE A 201 -24.58 21.32 -9.48
C ILE A 201 -25.20 20.24 -10.37
N GLY A 202 -24.35 19.31 -10.82
CA GLY A 202 -24.73 18.20 -11.68
C GLY A 202 -25.73 17.23 -11.07
N VAL A 203 -26.31 16.38 -11.92
CA VAL A 203 -27.37 15.43 -11.52
C VAL A 203 -26.82 14.32 -10.61
N VAL A 204 -25.53 13.97 -10.74
CA VAL A 204 -24.91 12.97 -9.85
C VAL A 204 -24.67 13.57 -8.45
N ALA A 205 -24.12 14.78 -8.35
CA ALA A 205 -23.92 15.48 -7.07
C ALA A 205 -25.23 15.67 -6.28
N ARG A 206 -26.32 16.09 -6.95
CA ARG A 206 -27.65 16.30 -6.33
C ARG A 206 -28.25 15.03 -5.71
N LYS A 207 -27.96 13.84 -6.25
CA LYS A 207 -28.50 12.58 -5.71
C LYS A 207 -27.92 12.21 -4.35
N SER A 208 -26.73 12.72 -4.02
CA SER A 208 -26.04 12.50 -2.75
C SER A 208 -25.88 13.78 -1.92
N GLU A 209 -26.63 14.84 -2.22
CA GLU A 209 -26.55 16.13 -1.52
C GLU A 209 -26.90 15.99 -0.01
N PRO A 210 -26.05 16.48 0.91
CA PRO A 210 -26.34 16.50 2.34
C PRO A 210 -27.11 17.76 2.74
N LEU A 211 -27.94 17.65 3.78
CA LEU A 211 -28.43 18.83 4.47
C LEU A 211 -27.28 19.49 5.24
N SER A 212 -26.78 20.61 4.72
CA SER A 212 -25.70 21.39 5.33
C SER A 212 -26.22 22.21 6.52
N ARG A 213 -25.90 21.77 7.74
CA ARG A 213 -26.29 22.43 8.99
C ARG A 213 -25.08 23.00 9.71
N GLN A 214 -25.14 24.26 10.09
CA GLN A 214 -24.09 24.96 10.82
C GLN A 214 -24.47 25.15 12.29
N VAL A 215 -23.63 24.70 13.21
CA VAL A 215 -23.83 24.88 14.66
C VAL A 215 -23.09 26.09 15.19
N PHE A 216 -23.56 26.69 16.28
CA PHE A 216 -22.87 27.73 17.05
C PHE A 216 -22.81 27.34 18.53
N VAL A 217 -21.61 27.20 19.08
CA VAL A 217 -21.35 26.77 20.46
C VAL A 217 -20.67 27.90 21.21
N ALA A 218 -21.24 28.34 22.34
CA ALA A 218 -20.67 29.41 23.16
C ALA A 218 -19.45 28.94 23.96
N ARG A 219 -18.50 29.85 24.17
CA ARG A 219 -17.43 29.66 25.16
C ARG A 219 -18.00 29.81 26.58
N PRO A 220 -17.76 28.86 27.49
CA PRO A 220 -18.17 29.00 28.89
C PRO A 220 -17.56 30.22 29.55
N GLU A 221 -18.32 30.88 30.42
CA GLU A 221 -17.84 32.03 31.18
C GLU A 221 -16.65 31.65 32.07
N GLY A 222 -15.60 32.47 32.07
CA GLY A 222 -14.36 32.19 32.80
C GLY A 222 -13.40 31.18 32.13
N SER A 223 -13.79 30.52 31.03
CA SER A 223 -12.89 29.64 30.26
C SER A 223 -11.95 30.46 29.36
N ASP A 224 -10.66 30.10 29.33
CA ASP A 224 -9.70 30.72 28.43
C ASP A 224 -9.79 30.16 27.00
N GLU A 225 -9.22 30.88 26.03
CA GLU A 225 -9.27 30.53 24.60
C GLU A 225 -8.75 29.11 24.31
N LYS A 226 -7.63 28.68 24.91
CA LYS A 226 -7.04 27.36 24.65
C LYS A 226 -7.82 26.23 25.31
N THR A 227 -8.35 26.47 26.51
CA THR A 227 -9.22 25.49 27.16
C THR A 227 -10.50 25.28 26.35
N PHE A 228 -11.10 26.37 25.85
CA PHE A 228 -12.25 26.28 24.96
C PHE A 228 -11.94 25.56 23.63
N GLU A 229 -10.83 25.91 22.95
CA GLU A 229 -10.35 25.26 21.72
C GLU A 229 -10.23 23.73 21.92
N ARG A 230 -9.69 23.30 23.07
CA ARG A 230 -9.60 21.88 23.46
C ARG A 230 -10.94 21.25 23.80
N GLN A 231 -11.86 21.94 24.49
CA GLN A 231 -13.20 21.43 24.76
C GLN A 231 -14.00 21.22 23.46
N VAL A 232 -13.85 22.12 22.48
CA VAL A 232 -14.47 22.02 21.15
C VAL A 232 -13.90 20.83 20.37
N PHE A 233 -12.59 20.58 20.43
CA PHE A 233 -11.96 19.37 19.87
C PHE A 233 -12.49 18.08 20.52
N VAL A 234 -12.64 18.05 21.85
CA VAL A 234 -13.23 16.90 22.57
C VAL A 234 -14.67 16.66 22.13
N LEU A 235 -15.50 17.72 22.05
CA LEU A 235 -16.87 17.65 21.53
C LEU A 235 -16.89 17.09 20.10
N ARG A 236 -16.00 17.58 19.21
CA ARG A 236 -15.89 17.10 17.82
C ARG A 236 -15.56 15.61 17.75
N LYS A 237 -14.51 15.16 18.45
CA LYS A 237 -14.08 13.75 18.43
C LYS A 237 -15.15 12.84 19.03
N ARG A 238 -15.72 13.19 20.19
CA ARG A 238 -16.81 12.42 20.81
C ARG A 238 -18.04 12.37 19.90
N ALA A 239 -18.41 13.47 19.24
CA ALA A 239 -19.52 13.47 18.29
C ALA A 239 -19.26 12.53 17.10
N SER A 240 -18.05 12.57 16.50
CA SER A 240 -17.66 11.62 15.44
C SER A 240 -17.67 10.15 15.88
N HIS A 241 -17.47 9.86 17.17
CA HIS A 241 -17.43 8.48 17.69
C HIS A 241 -18.78 7.97 18.20
N GLU A 242 -19.57 8.81 18.86
CA GLU A 242 -20.82 8.45 19.53
C GLU A 242 -22.06 8.69 18.65
N LEU A 243 -21.97 9.63 17.69
CA LEU A 243 -23.09 10.06 16.85
C LEU A 243 -22.98 9.59 15.38
N ALA A 244 -21.83 9.06 14.96
CA ALA A 244 -21.75 8.31 13.69
C ALA A 244 -22.38 6.92 13.89
N LYS A 245 -23.59 6.71 13.33
CA LYS A 245 -24.37 5.47 13.45
C LYS A 245 -24.57 4.86 12.05
N GLN A 246 -24.60 3.53 11.95
CA GLN A 246 -24.81 2.85 10.67
C GLN A 246 -26.16 3.26 10.04
N GLY A 247 -26.17 3.59 8.74
CA GLY A 247 -27.36 4.07 8.05
C GLY A 247 -27.80 5.50 8.41
N ARG A 248 -27.01 6.26 9.18
CA ARG A 248 -27.19 7.69 9.44
C ARG A 248 -26.02 8.49 8.91
N ARG A 249 -26.27 9.45 8.03
CA ARG A 249 -25.26 10.42 7.62
C ARG A 249 -24.98 11.41 8.75
N PHE A 250 -23.74 11.39 9.24
CA PHE A 250 -23.26 12.33 10.25
C PHE A 250 -21.77 12.61 9.99
N TYR A 251 -21.47 13.72 9.31
CA TYR A 251 -20.08 14.10 9.02
C TYR A 251 -19.81 15.56 9.38
N ILE A 252 -18.76 15.80 10.15
CA ILE A 252 -18.33 17.14 10.59
C ILE A 252 -17.23 17.64 9.65
N CYS A 253 -17.55 18.66 8.84
CA CYS A 253 -16.60 19.29 7.91
C CYS A 253 -15.59 20.17 8.67
N SER A 254 -16.08 20.96 9.63
CA SER A 254 -15.28 21.73 10.57
C SER A 254 -16.06 21.93 11.86
N LEU A 255 -15.36 22.19 12.97
CA LEU A 255 -15.92 22.77 14.20
C LEU A 255 -14.78 23.49 14.93
N SER A 256 -14.73 24.81 14.86
CA SER A 256 -13.61 25.64 15.36
C SER A 256 -14.09 27.03 15.78
N ASP A 257 -13.33 27.68 16.65
CA ASP A 257 -13.45 29.09 17.06
C ASP A 257 -12.75 30.08 16.10
N ARG A 258 -11.96 29.57 15.14
CA ARG A 258 -11.19 30.39 14.17
C ARG A 258 -11.52 30.12 12.71
N THR A 259 -11.80 28.88 12.31
CA THR A 259 -11.93 28.47 10.90
C THR A 259 -13.27 27.82 10.56
N VAL A 260 -13.67 27.91 9.29
CA VAL A 260 -14.86 27.26 8.74
C VAL A 260 -14.55 26.69 7.35
N VAL A 261 -15.12 25.53 7.02
CA VAL A 261 -14.89 24.82 5.76
C VAL A 261 -16.19 24.70 4.97
N TYR A 262 -16.22 25.30 3.79
CA TYR A 262 -17.28 25.14 2.78
C TYR A 262 -16.73 24.24 1.67
N LYS A 263 -17.29 23.04 1.49
CA LYS A 263 -16.81 22.05 0.51
C LYS A 263 -17.96 21.24 -0.07
N GLY A 264 -17.69 20.36 -1.02
CA GLY A 264 -18.71 19.48 -1.58
C GLY A 264 -18.34 18.93 -2.95
N LEU A 265 -19.31 18.30 -3.62
CA LEU A 265 -19.16 17.72 -4.95
C LEU A 265 -19.33 18.77 -6.04
N PHE A 266 -18.27 19.53 -6.26
CA PHE A 266 -18.24 20.66 -7.17
C PHE A 266 -17.04 20.55 -8.12
N THR A 267 -17.15 21.14 -9.31
CA THR A 267 -15.98 21.68 -10.01
C THR A 267 -15.46 22.94 -9.28
N SER A 268 -14.27 23.41 -9.65
CA SER A 268 -13.65 24.59 -9.04
C SER A 268 -14.51 25.86 -9.08
N ASP A 269 -15.42 25.95 -10.06
CA ASP A 269 -16.27 27.11 -10.34
C ASP A 269 -17.63 26.97 -9.62
N GLN A 270 -18.20 25.76 -9.60
CA GLN A 270 -19.51 25.45 -9.00
C GLN A 270 -19.58 25.75 -7.49
N LEU A 271 -18.45 25.64 -6.77
CA LEU A 271 -18.35 25.94 -5.33
C LEU A 271 -18.92 27.33 -4.99
N TRP A 272 -18.52 28.34 -5.78
CA TRP A 272 -18.83 29.76 -5.56
C TRP A 272 -20.26 30.09 -5.98
N GLU A 273 -20.81 29.33 -6.93
CA GLU A 273 -22.20 29.44 -7.38
C GLU A 273 -23.19 28.71 -6.46
N TYR A 274 -22.74 27.63 -5.80
CA TYR A 274 -23.55 26.82 -4.89
C TYR A 274 -23.72 27.49 -3.52
N TYR A 275 -22.64 27.82 -2.81
CA TYR A 275 -22.74 28.42 -1.47
C TYR A 275 -22.88 29.94 -1.56
N THR A 276 -24.11 30.45 -1.39
CA THR A 276 -24.39 31.88 -1.55
C THR A 276 -23.69 32.75 -0.51
N ASP A 277 -23.35 32.19 0.66
CA ASP A 277 -22.50 32.83 1.68
C ASP A 277 -21.18 33.36 1.08
N LEU A 278 -20.56 32.62 0.15
CA LEU A 278 -19.27 32.98 -0.44
C LEU A 278 -19.34 34.22 -1.35
N LYS A 279 -20.54 34.63 -1.76
CA LYS A 279 -20.77 35.84 -2.56
C LYS A 279 -21.15 37.06 -1.73
N ASP A 280 -21.43 36.91 -0.43
CA ASP A 280 -21.85 38.03 0.41
C ASP A 280 -20.62 38.93 0.72
N PRO A 281 -20.67 40.25 0.46
CA PRO A 281 -19.59 41.18 0.82
C PRO A 281 -19.23 41.20 2.31
N GLU A 282 -20.15 40.81 3.21
CA GLU A 282 -19.91 40.66 4.65
C GLU A 282 -19.06 39.41 4.99
N PHE A 283 -18.76 38.54 4.01
CA PHE A 283 -17.79 37.46 4.16
C PHE A 283 -16.36 38.03 4.14
N GLU A 284 -15.93 38.59 5.27
CA GLU A 284 -14.57 39.10 5.46
C GLU A 284 -13.65 38.07 6.12
N THR A 285 -12.60 37.68 5.41
CA THR A 285 -11.57 36.75 5.88
C THR A 285 -10.16 37.34 5.72
N TYR A 286 -9.21 36.94 6.58
CA TYR A 286 -7.78 37.23 6.37
C TYR A 286 -7.04 36.11 5.62
N MET A 287 -7.65 34.93 5.46
CA MET A 287 -7.08 33.81 4.71
C MET A 287 -8.15 32.97 3.99
N ALA A 288 -7.78 32.33 2.89
CA ALA A 288 -8.58 31.34 2.20
C ALA A 288 -7.66 30.25 1.63
N LEU A 289 -7.88 29.00 2.01
CA LEU A 289 -7.21 27.80 1.49
C LEU A 289 -8.21 27.07 0.60
N VAL A 290 -7.95 27.00 -0.70
CA VAL A 290 -8.80 26.36 -1.71
C VAL A 290 -8.19 25.06 -2.21
N HIS A 291 -9.07 24.15 -2.63
CA HIS A 291 -8.68 22.84 -3.14
C HIS A 291 -9.66 22.36 -4.21
N THR A 292 -9.14 21.66 -5.22
CA THR A 292 -9.89 20.95 -6.25
C THR A 292 -9.35 19.53 -6.37
N ARG A 293 -10.24 18.54 -6.30
CA ARG A 293 -9.95 17.10 -6.31
C ARG A 293 -9.99 16.56 -7.75
N PHE A 294 -9.07 15.65 -8.06
CA PHE A 294 -9.07 14.73 -9.20
C PHE A 294 -8.93 13.33 -8.62
N SER A 295 -10.06 12.65 -8.43
CA SER A 295 -10.05 11.29 -7.91
C SER A 295 -9.89 10.26 -9.03
N THR A 296 -9.29 9.13 -8.69
CA THR A 296 -9.34 7.94 -9.52
C THR A 296 -10.70 7.22 -9.43
N ASN A 297 -11.55 7.57 -8.45
CA ASN A 297 -12.94 7.12 -8.37
C ASN A 297 -13.90 7.94 -9.25
N THR A 298 -15.11 7.43 -9.50
CA THR A 298 -16.28 8.25 -9.90
C THR A 298 -17.47 8.08 -8.96
N PHE A 299 -17.30 7.43 -7.80
CA PHE A 299 -18.30 7.42 -6.73
C PHE A 299 -18.09 8.66 -5.88
N PRO A 300 -18.92 9.70 -6.04
CA PRO A 300 -18.57 11.00 -5.52
C PRO A 300 -19.15 11.14 -4.11
N SER A 301 -18.29 11.38 -3.13
CA SER A 301 -18.63 11.61 -1.72
C SER A 301 -18.36 13.06 -1.36
N TRP A 302 -19.36 13.73 -0.79
CA TRP A 302 -19.25 15.10 -0.29
C TRP A 302 -18.26 15.22 0.88
N GLU A 303 -18.19 14.17 1.70
CA GLU A 303 -17.38 14.04 2.90
C GLU A 303 -15.88 14.03 2.56
N ARG A 304 -15.52 13.35 1.46
CA ARG A 304 -14.15 13.25 0.93
C ARG A 304 -13.69 14.48 0.14
N ALA A 305 -14.56 15.46 -0.12
CA ALA A 305 -14.11 16.75 -0.64
C ALA A 305 -13.12 17.41 0.34
N HIS A 306 -12.30 18.31 -0.16
CA HIS A 306 -11.28 19.04 0.60
C HIS A 306 -11.57 20.55 0.53
N PRO A 307 -11.00 21.39 1.44
CA PRO A 307 -10.12 21.04 2.56
C PRO A 307 -10.74 20.16 3.65
N LEU A 308 -9.88 19.68 4.55
CA LEU A 308 -10.22 18.99 5.79
C LEU A 308 -10.19 20.00 6.96
N ARG A 309 -10.03 19.55 8.21
CA ARG A 309 -10.22 20.43 9.38
C ARG A 309 -9.02 21.36 9.59
N VAL A 310 -7.81 20.83 9.45
CA VAL A 310 -6.55 21.57 9.61
C VAL A 310 -5.67 21.56 8.36
N LEU A 311 -6.01 20.78 7.32
CA LEU A 311 -5.19 20.67 6.11
C LEU A 311 -5.94 20.57 4.78
N ALA A 312 -5.21 20.83 3.70
CA ALA A 312 -5.51 20.36 2.36
C ALA A 312 -4.27 19.68 1.77
N HIS A 313 -4.44 18.45 1.28
CA HIS A 313 -3.39 17.62 0.71
C HIS A 313 -3.53 17.56 -0.82
N ASN A 314 -2.43 17.76 -1.53
CA ASN A 314 -2.25 17.23 -2.88
C ASN A 314 -1.13 16.21 -2.84
N GLY A 315 -1.42 14.95 -3.20
CA GLY A 315 -0.47 13.86 -3.11
C GLY A 315 -1.16 12.58 -2.63
N GLU A 316 -0.37 11.60 -2.21
CA GLU A 316 -0.80 10.25 -1.86
C GLU A 316 0.13 9.70 -0.76
N ILE A 317 -0.41 9.30 0.40
CA ILE A 317 0.41 8.70 1.48
C ILE A 317 0.60 7.20 1.23
N ASN A 318 1.75 6.83 0.66
CA ASN A 318 2.04 5.45 0.24
C ASN A 318 2.42 4.48 1.39
N THR A 319 2.52 4.97 2.63
CA THR A 319 2.75 4.14 3.84
C THR A 319 1.54 4.03 4.77
N LEU A 320 0.36 4.52 4.33
CA LEU A 320 -0.84 4.73 5.14
C LEU A 320 -1.18 3.57 6.11
N ARG A 321 -1.25 2.32 5.63
CA ARG A 321 -1.65 1.16 6.45
C ARG A 321 -0.69 0.94 7.62
N GLY A 322 0.61 1.16 7.42
CA GLY A 322 1.62 1.08 8.47
C GLY A 322 1.41 2.18 9.50
N ASN A 323 1.29 3.43 9.05
CA ASN A 323 1.10 4.59 9.91
C ASN A 323 -0.17 4.46 10.77
N VAL A 324 -1.29 4.00 10.20
CA VAL A 324 -2.57 3.79 10.93
C VAL A 324 -2.45 2.66 11.95
N ASN A 325 -1.83 1.52 11.57
CA ASN A 325 -1.61 0.40 12.49
C ASN A 325 -0.70 0.78 13.68
N LEU A 326 0.36 1.55 13.43
CA LEU A 326 1.28 2.03 14.45
C LEU A 326 0.61 3.11 15.32
N MET A 327 -0.18 4.01 14.74
CA MET A 327 -0.97 4.99 15.50
C MET A 327 -1.97 4.31 16.45
N LYS A 328 -2.69 3.28 16.00
CA LYS A 328 -3.52 2.43 16.88
C LYS A 328 -2.69 1.82 18.01
N ALA A 329 -1.54 1.24 17.70
CA ALA A 329 -0.67 0.65 18.73
C ALA A 329 -0.13 1.67 19.77
N ARG A 330 -0.03 2.96 19.40
CA ARG A 330 0.38 4.06 20.30
C ARG A 330 -0.68 4.38 21.37
N GLU A 331 -1.95 4.09 21.14
CA GLU A 331 -3.04 4.32 22.11
C GLU A 331 -2.81 3.59 23.45
N GLY A 332 -2.03 2.50 23.44
CA GLY A 332 -1.63 1.74 24.64
C GLY A 332 -0.42 2.29 25.44
N VAL A 333 0.23 3.36 24.96
CA VAL A 333 1.37 4.02 25.65
C VAL A 333 1.23 5.55 25.76
N MET A 334 0.27 6.17 25.05
CA MET A 334 0.03 7.60 25.12
C MET A 334 -0.59 8.03 26.44
N GLN A 335 -0.11 9.17 26.95
CA GLN A 335 -0.61 9.86 28.14
C GLN A 335 -0.59 11.37 27.88
N SER A 336 -1.55 12.13 28.42
CA SER A 336 -1.61 13.58 28.25
C SER A 336 -2.03 14.23 29.56
N GLU A 337 -1.19 15.12 30.07
CA GLU A 337 -1.52 15.95 31.26
C GLU A 337 -2.71 16.89 30.98
N LEU A 338 -2.94 17.22 29.70
CA LEU A 338 -4.00 18.12 29.23
C LEU A 338 -5.40 17.49 29.25
N PHE A 339 -5.48 16.17 28.99
CA PHE A 339 -6.76 15.44 28.91
C PHE A 339 -6.96 14.41 30.04
N GLY A 340 -5.89 13.98 30.72
CA GLY A 340 -5.96 12.95 31.76
C GLY A 340 -6.71 11.70 31.29
N ASP A 341 -7.64 11.21 32.10
CA ASP A 341 -8.48 10.06 31.76
C ASP A 341 -9.41 10.28 30.56
N GLN A 342 -9.71 11.53 30.19
CA GLN A 342 -10.54 11.82 29.00
C GLN A 342 -9.85 11.43 27.70
N LEU A 343 -8.52 11.29 27.67
CA LEU A 343 -7.75 10.91 26.48
C LEU A 343 -8.28 9.63 25.83
N LYS A 344 -8.70 8.64 26.63
CA LYS A 344 -9.26 7.36 26.14
C LYS A 344 -10.59 7.52 25.40
N LYS A 345 -11.34 8.60 25.65
CA LYS A 345 -12.59 8.93 24.93
C LYS A 345 -12.34 9.58 23.57
N LEU A 346 -11.08 9.88 23.24
CA LEU A 346 -10.66 10.45 21.95
C LEU A 346 -10.12 9.36 21.00
N TYR A 347 -10.16 8.09 21.43
CA TYR A 347 -9.76 6.93 20.63
C TYR A 347 -10.98 6.31 19.92
N PRO A 348 -10.85 5.82 18.68
CA PRO A 348 -9.62 5.76 17.91
C PRO A 348 -9.18 7.14 17.38
N VAL A 349 -7.87 7.39 17.38
CA VAL A 349 -7.29 8.65 16.90
C VAL A 349 -7.64 8.85 15.42
N VAL A 350 -7.35 7.84 14.60
CA VAL A 350 -7.77 7.75 13.20
C VAL A 350 -9.20 7.19 13.16
N GLU A 351 -10.14 7.97 12.65
CA GLU A 351 -11.53 7.53 12.45
C GLU A 351 -11.60 6.49 11.30
N PRO A 352 -12.48 5.47 11.37
CA PRO A 352 -12.57 4.45 10.33
C PRO A 352 -13.07 5.02 8.99
N ASN A 353 -12.73 4.33 7.89
CA ASN A 353 -13.19 4.63 6.53
C ASN A 353 -12.83 6.02 5.96
N LEU A 354 -11.85 6.72 6.56
CA LEU A 354 -11.28 7.94 6.00
C LEU A 354 -10.33 7.66 4.82
N SER A 355 -10.11 8.67 3.98
CA SER A 355 -9.01 8.68 3.01
C SER A 355 -7.64 8.75 3.70
N ASP A 356 -6.57 8.62 2.92
CA ASP A 356 -5.19 8.82 3.36
C ASP A 356 -5.00 10.19 4.05
N SER A 357 -5.59 11.21 3.44
CA SER A 357 -5.55 12.61 3.80
C SER A 357 -6.42 12.89 5.03
N GLY A 358 -7.59 12.25 5.12
CA GLY A 358 -8.43 12.26 6.33
C GLY A 358 -7.73 11.63 7.53
N SER A 359 -7.02 10.52 7.31
CA SER A 359 -6.25 9.85 8.34
C SER A 359 -5.09 10.70 8.84
N PHE A 360 -4.39 11.39 7.92
CA PHE A 360 -3.34 12.36 8.26
C PHE A 360 -3.91 13.55 9.06
N ASP A 361 -5.02 14.14 8.63
CA ASP A 361 -5.70 15.27 9.29
C ASP A 361 -6.08 14.93 10.74
N CYS A 362 -6.65 13.74 10.98
CA CYS A 362 -6.94 13.23 12.33
C CYS A 362 -5.69 13.18 13.23
N VAL A 363 -4.55 12.70 12.72
CA VAL A 363 -3.30 12.58 13.50
C VAL A 363 -2.65 13.95 13.72
N LEU A 364 -2.65 14.82 12.71
CA LEU A 364 -2.08 16.17 12.80
C LEU A 364 -2.83 17.04 13.82
N GLU A 365 -4.16 17.04 13.76
CA GLU A 365 -5.04 17.72 14.71
C GLU A 365 -4.84 17.14 16.11
N PHE A 366 -4.86 15.80 16.26
CA PHE A 366 -4.69 15.14 17.55
C PHE A 366 -3.34 15.44 18.22
N ILE A 367 -2.22 15.37 17.49
CA ILE A 367 -0.90 15.71 18.07
C ILE A 367 -0.87 17.18 18.51
N THR A 368 -1.43 18.08 17.71
CA THR A 368 -1.42 19.53 17.99
C THR A 368 -2.33 19.89 19.17
N MET A 369 -3.45 19.19 19.36
CA MET A 369 -4.39 19.44 20.46
C MET A 369 -4.02 18.73 21.77
N ALA A 370 -3.42 17.54 21.68
CA ALA A 370 -3.11 16.66 22.83
C ALA A 370 -1.67 16.74 23.36
N SER A 371 -0.81 17.57 22.75
CA SER A 371 0.55 17.87 23.22
C SER A 371 0.84 19.38 23.23
N ASP A 372 2.01 19.76 23.75
CA ASP A 372 2.51 21.15 23.70
C ASP A 372 3.28 21.47 22.40
N ARG A 373 3.19 20.62 21.37
CA ARG A 373 3.79 20.90 20.05
C ARG A 373 2.97 21.95 19.31
N SER A 374 3.66 22.93 18.73
CA SER A 374 3.05 23.84 17.75
C SER A 374 2.69 23.10 16.45
N LEU A 375 1.68 23.56 15.70
CA LEU A 375 1.32 22.97 14.41
C LEU A 375 2.52 22.77 13.46
N PRO A 376 3.46 23.73 13.29
CA PRO A 376 4.66 23.50 12.48
C PRO A 376 5.58 22.39 13.00
N GLU A 377 5.66 22.18 14.32
CA GLU A 377 6.44 21.09 14.92
C GLU A 377 5.76 19.74 14.69
N SER A 378 4.43 19.67 14.80
CA SER A 378 3.64 18.47 14.46
C SER A 378 3.86 18.08 12.98
N VAL A 379 3.76 19.04 12.06
CA VAL A 379 4.04 18.83 10.62
C VAL A 379 5.49 18.38 10.40
N MET A 380 6.48 18.99 11.05
CA MET A 380 7.89 18.56 10.95
C MET A 380 8.15 17.16 11.49
N THR A 381 7.31 16.66 12.41
CA THR A 381 7.40 15.32 12.99
C THR A 381 6.82 14.27 12.03
N MET A 382 5.67 14.57 11.41
CA MET A 382 5.00 13.66 10.46
C MET A 382 5.67 13.64 9.07
N VAL A 383 6.17 14.78 8.59
CA VAL A 383 6.81 14.96 7.28
C VAL A 383 8.26 15.48 7.45
N PRO A 384 9.20 14.64 7.93
CA PRO A 384 10.58 15.05 8.18
C PRO A 384 11.43 15.09 6.89
N GLU A 385 12.33 16.06 6.82
CA GLU A 385 13.35 16.17 5.75
C GLU A 385 14.19 14.89 5.61
N ALA A 386 14.77 14.68 4.43
CA ALA A 386 15.82 13.69 4.22
C ALA A 386 17.10 14.11 4.98
N TRP A 387 17.31 13.56 6.19
CA TRP A 387 18.37 13.98 7.10
C TRP A 387 19.51 12.97 7.23
N GLN A 388 19.25 11.67 7.03
CA GLN A 388 20.19 10.59 7.32
C GLN A 388 21.47 10.67 6.48
N ASN A 389 21.34 10.96 5.18
CA ASN A 389 22.46 11.01 4.24
C ASN A 389 22.90 12.44 3.87
N ASP A 390 22.18 13.48 4.30
CA ASP A 390 22.59 14.87 4.09
C ASP A 390 23.76 15.21 5.03
N ARG A 391 24.96 15.31 4.47
CA ARG A 391 26.19 15.70 5.18
C ARG A 391 26.31 17.21 5.46
N THR A 392 25.44 18.02 4.87
CA THR A 392 25.43 19.49 4.99
C THR A 392 24.45 20.01 6.04
N MET A 393 23.54 19.17 6.53
CA MET A 393 22.59 19.52 7.58
C MET A 393 23.30 19.87 8.91
N PRO A 394 22.98 21.03 9.54
CA PRO A 394 23.48 21.41 10.86
C PRO A 394 23.18 20.37 11.94
N GLN A 395 24.08 20.22 12.91
CA GLN A 395 24.02 19.12 13.87
C GLN A 395 22.76 19.17 14.74
N GLU A 396 22.34 20.34 15.23
CA GLU A 396 21.16 20.47 16.09
C GLU A 396 19.88 20.04 15.36
N LYS A 397 19.81 20.32 14.04
CA LYS A 397 18.70 19.93 13.17
C LYS A 397 18.72 18.42 12.86
N ARG A 398 19.92 17.83 12.69
CA ARG A 398 20.10 16.38 12.57
C ARG A 398 19.65 15.66 13.84
N ASP A 399 20.08 16.16 15.00
CA ASP A 399 19.75 15.60 16.31
C ASP A 399 18.24 15.68 16.60
N PHE A 400 17.59 16.80 16.24
CA PHE A 400 16.12 16.89 16.26
C PHE A 400 15.47 15.81 15.40
N TYR A 401 15.89 15.62 14.15
CA TYR A 401 15.26 14.62 13.29
C TYR A 401 15.59 13.17 13.67
N GLN A 402 16.76 12.90 14.26
CA GLN A 402 17.09 11.59 14.82
C GLN A 402 16.25 11.29 16.06
N TRP A 403 16.02 12.30 16.92
CA TRP A 403 15.05 12.19 18.01
C TRP A 403 13.62 11.98 17.49
N ALA A 404 13.17 12.75 16.50
CA ALA A 404 11.83 12.64 15.93
C ALA A 404 11.59 11.27 15.26
N ALA A 405 12.60 10.69 14.61
CA ALA A 405 12.54 9.33 14.08
C ALA A 405 12.37 8.26 15.18
N CYS A 406 12.77 8.52 16.43
CA CYS A 406 12.44 7.63 17.55
C CYS A 406 11.01 7.80 18.09
N VAL A 407 10.33 8.89 17.72
CA VAL A 407 8.97 9.28 18.18
C VAL A 407 7.88 8.81 17.21
N MET A 408 8.10 8.96 15.91
CA MET A 408 7.13 8.66 14.86
C MET A 408 7.83 8.34 13.52
N GLU A 409 7.29 7.36 12.82
CA GLU A 409 7.62 7.03 11.44
C GLU A 409 7.13 8.12 10.45
N PRO A 410 7.91 8.45 9.40
CA PRO A 410 7.45 9.38 8.36
C PRO A 410 6.16 8.89 7.69
N TRP A 411 5.19 9.79 7.51
CA TRP A 411 4.08 9.60 6.59
C TRP A 411 4.60 9.92 5.18
N ASP A 412 5.06 8.90 4.47
CA ASP A 412 5.81 9.03 3.22
C ASP A 412 4.90 8.99 1.97
N GLY A 413 5.44 9.42 0.83
CA GLY A 413 4.74 9.55 -0.44
C GLY A 413 4.79 10.98 -1.02
N PRO A 414 4.32 11.21 -2.26
CA PRO A 414 4.19 12.55 -2.80
C PRO A 414 3.26 13.37 -1.92
N ALA A 415 3.67 14.56 -1.48
CA ALA A 415 2.80 15.40 -0.68
C ALA A 415 3.14 16.89 -0.80
N LEU A 416 2.13 17.68 -1.12
CA LEU A 416 2.02 19.09 -0.78
C LEU A 416 0.93 19.21 0.29
N ILE A 417 1.35 19.29 1.55
CA ILE A 417 0.45 19.50 2.69
C ILE A 417 0.38 21.00 2.94
N SER A 418 -0.77 21.61 2.65
CA SER A 418 -1.10 22.97 3.09
C SER A 418 -1.90 22.87 4.39
N PHE A 419 -1.60 23.67 5.40
CA PHE A 419 -2.13 23.50 6.76
C PHE A 419 -2.41 24.82 7.48
N THR A 420 -3.37 24.82 8.43
CA THR A 420 -3.70 25.97 9.27
C THR A 420 -4.43 25.60 10.58
N ASP A 421 -4.20 26.37 11.64
CA ASP A 421 -4.94 26.38 12.92
C ASP A 421 -5.67 27.73 13.17
N GLY A 422 -5.87 28.52 12.11
CA GLY A 422 -6.35 29.91 12.20
C GLY A 422 -5.25 30.95 12.45
N ARG A 423 -4.20 30.63 13.22
CA ARG A 423 -3.07 31.55 13.43
C ARG A 423 -2.00 31.37 12.36
N TYR A 424 -1.53 30.14 12.23
CA TYR A 424 -0.56 29.78 11.22
C TYR A 424 -1.29 29.40 9.93
N ILE A 425 -0.72 29.77 8.79
CA ILE A 425 -1.03 29.12 7.52
C ILE A 425 0.27 28.86 6.78
N GLY A 426 0.40 27.66 6.23
CA GLY A 426 1.65 27.22 5.65
C GLY A 426 1.49 26.07 4.68
N ALA A 427 2.61 25.70 4.07
CA ALA A 427 2.72 24.50 3.27
C ALA A 427 4.09 23.85 3.44
N VAL A 428 4.12 22.52 3.38
CA VAL A 428 5.36 21.73 3.33
C VAL A 428 5.30 20.78 2.13
N LEU A 429 6.45 20.56 1.50
CA LEU A 429 6.60 19.46 0.53
C LEU A 429 7.17 18.23 1.22
N ASP A 430 6.82 17.05 0.70
CA ASP A 430 7.46 15.79 1.03
C ASP A 430 8.99 15.83 0.86
N ARG A 431 9.68 14.82 1.41
CA ARG A 431 11.15 14.73 1.43
C ARG A 431 11.82 14.70 0.05
N ASN A 432 11.08 14.33 -0.99
CA ASN A 432 11.52 14.21 -2.37
C ASN A 432 11.04 15.41 -3.22
N GLY A 433 9.98 16.10 -2.78
CA GLY A 433 9.38 17.27 -3.42
C GLY A 433 8.65 16.93 -4.71
N LEU A 434 7.79 15.90 -4.65
CA LEU A 434 7.15 15.29 -5.82
C LEU A 434 5.90 16.04 -6.30
N ARG A 435 5.41 17.02 -5.55
CA ARG A 435 4.33 17.93 -5.97
C ARG A 435 4.83 19.37 -6.18
N PRO A 436 4.26 20.13 -7.14
CA PRO A 436 4.67 21.50 -7.39
C PRO A 436 4.06 22.46 -6.37
N SER A 437 4.83 23.43 -5.87
CA SER A 437 4.33 24.55 -5.08
C SER A 437 5.11 25.83 -5.39
N ARG A 438 4.37 26.89 -5.72
CA ARG A 438 4.85 28.20 -6.18
C ARG A 438 4.20 29.28 -5.33
N PHE A 439 4.93 30.35 -5.03
CA PHE A 439 4.37 31.43 -4.23
C PHE A 439 4.86 32.83 -4.61
N TYR A 440 4.02 33.79 -4.27
CA TYR A 440 4.21 35.23 -4.43
C TYR A 440 4.02 35.92 -3.09
N VAL A 441 4.79 36.97 -2.85
CA VAL A 441 4.53 37.97 -1.79
C VAL A 441 4.36 39.31 -2.46
N THR A 442 3.36 40.09 -2.05
CA THR A 442 3.08 41.43 -2.60
C THR A 442 3.57 42.55 -1.67
N LYS A 443 3.57 43.78 -2.17
CA LYS A 443 3.80 45.01 -1.37
C LYS A 443 2.66 45.30 -0.39
N GLU A 444 1.48 44.72 -0.62
CA GLU A 444 0.29 44.85 0.24
C GLU A 444 0.28 43.84 1.40
N ASN A 445 1.41 43.17 1.68
CA ASN A 445 1.52 42.09 2.66
C ASN A 445 0.58 40.90 2.40
N VAL A 446 0.22 40.63 1.14
CA VAL A 446 -0.50 39.40 0.76
C VAL A 446 0.49 38.34 0.30
N LEU A 447 0.34 37.11 0.79
CA LEU A 447 1.01 35.93 0.26
C LEU A 447 0.01 35.06 -0.49
N VAL A 448 0.41 34.63 -1.69
CA VAL A 448 -0.36 33.69 -2.54
C VAL A 448 0.52 32.47 -2.80
N MET A 449 0.04 31.27 -2.46
CA MET A 449 0.67 29.99 -2.77
C MET A 449 -0.28 29.15 -3.63
N ALA A 450 0.23 28.48 -4.66
CA ALA A 450 -0.53 27.53 -5.45
C ALA A 450 0.35 26.42 -6.04
N SER A 451 -0.28 25.36 -6.54
CA SER A 451 0.38 24.33 -7.35
C SER A 451 1.06 24.91 -8.60
N GLU A 452 0.50 25.97 -9.21
CA GLU A 452 0.95 26.55 -10.48
C GLU A 452 1.28 28.05 -10.42
N VAL A 453 1.72 28.60 -11.55
CA VAL A 453 1.91 30.05 -11.78
C VAL A 453 0.85 30.57 -12.74
N GLY A 454 0.46 31.85 -12.64
CA GLY A 454 -0.58 32.45 -13.49
C GLY A 454 -2.00 32.42 -12.90
N VAL A 455 -2.18 31.75 -11.76
CA VAL A 455 -3.47 31.65 -11.06
C VAL A 455 -3.88 32.92 -10.29
N TYR A 456 -3.06 33.97 -10.26
CA TYR A 456 -3.34 35.20 -9.52
C TYR A 456 -2.92 36.44 -10.33
N ASP A 457 -3.83 37.39 -10.45
CA ASP A 457 -3.59 38.65 -11.17
C ASP A 457 -2.94 39.68 -10.25
N VAL A 458 -1.69 40.00 -10.53
CA VAL A 458 -0.92 41.02 -9.82
C VAL A 458 0.05 41.69 -10.79
N ASP A 459 0.11 43.02 -10.75
CA ASP A 459 1.11 43.78 -11.50
C ASP A 459 2.52 43.36 -11.03
N PRO A 460 3.46 43.01 -11.94
CA PRO A 460 4.80 42.59 -11.56
C PRO A 460 5.55 43.57 -10.65
N SER A 461 5.26 44.87 -10.74
CA SER A 461 5.82 45.91 -9.86
C SER A 461 5.33 45.85 -8.41
N GLN A 462 4.23 45.14 -8.14
CA GLN A 462 3.68 44.91 -6.79
C GLN A 462 4.20 43.63 -6.14
N VAL A 463 4.91 42.77 -6.87
CA VAL A 463 5.50 41.53 -6.34
C VAL A 463 6.85 41.83 -5.67
N THR A 464 6.97 41.53 -4.37
CA THR A 464 8.22 41.67 -3.61
C THR A 464 9.07 40.41 -3.67
N LEU A 465 8.45 39.23 -3.75
CA LEU A 465 9.11 37.93 -3.86
C LEU A 465 8.28 36.99 -4.74
N LYS A 466 8.95 36.28 -5.66
CA LYS A 466 8.39 35.16 -6.44
C LYS A 466 9.32 33.96 -6.31
N SER A 467 8.80 32.83 -5.83
CA SER A 467 9.64 31.67 -5.49
C SER A 467 8.86 30.35 -5.57
N ARG A 468 9.51 29.25 -5.17
CA ARG A 468 8.94 27.90 -5.06
C ARG A 468 9.37 27.23 -3.75
N LEU A 469 8.55 26.30 -3.27
CA LEU A 469 9.02 25.34 -2.27
C LEU A 469 10.05 24.37 -2.90
N LYS A 470 10.82 23.73 -2.03
CA LYS A 470 11.85 22.73 -2.34
C LYS A 470 11.61 21.50 -1.43
N PRO A 471 12.16 20.32 -1.75
CA PRO A 471 11.93 19.10 -0.97
C PRO A 471 12.11 19.31 0.53
N GLY A 472 11.14 18.87 1.33
CA GLY A 472 11.10 19.00 2.78
C GLY A 472 11.08 20.42 3.37
N ARG A 473 11.09 21.50 2.56
CA ARG A 473 11.06 22.89 3.04
C ARG A 473 9.64 23.33 3.39
N MET A 474 9.51 24.19 4.40
CA MET A 474 8.24 24.73 4.88
C MET A 474 8.10 26.23 4.56
N LEU A 475 6.95 26.60 4.02
CA LEU A 475 6.46 27.98 3.91
C LEU A 475 5.51 28.22 5.08
N LEU A 476 5.68 29.30 5.85
CA LEU A 476 4.85 29.55 7.03
C LEU A 476 4.60 31.04 7.24
N VAL A 477 3.34 31.44 7.29
CA VAL A 477 2.88 32.76 7.76
C VAL A 477 2.32 32.60 9.17
N ASP A 478 2.70 33.52 10.06
CA ASP A 478 2.08 33.69 11.37
C ASP A 478 1.35 35.04 11.37
N THR A 479 0.02 35.01 11.35
CA THR A 479 -0.82 36.22 11.30
C THR A 479 -0.80 37.00 12.62
N LYS A 480 -0.41 36.36 13.73
CA LYS A 480 -0.30 36.99 15.06
C LYS A 480 1.05 37.68 15.26
N GLU A 481 2.13 37.11 14.72
CA GLU A 481 3.44 37.77 14.63
C GLU A 481 3.58 38.66 13.38
N GLN A 482 2.53 38.72 12.53
CA GLN A 482 2.43 39.51 11.31
C GLN A 482 3.59 39.32 10.33
N LYS A 483 4.07 38.07 10.15
CA LYS A 483 5.30 37.81 9.37
C LYS A 483 5.31 36.49 8.62
N LEU A 484 6.03 36.49 7.49
CA LEU A 484 6.48 35.29 6.79
C LEU A 484 7.74 34.75 7.48
N ILE A 485 7.62 33.58 8.13
CA ILE A 485 8.71 32.92 8.84
C ILE A 485 9.57 32.13 7.84
N GLN A 486 10.89 32.32 7.90
CA GLN A 486 11.82 31.58 7.04
C GLN A 486 12.03 30.16 7.55
N ASP A 487 12.03 29.18 6.64
CA ASP A 487 12.25 27.75 6.92
C ASP A 487 13.46 27.48 7.84
N ILE A 488 14.59 28.16 7.58
CA ILE A 488 15.84 28.00 8.34
C ILE A 488 15.68 28.52 9.78
N GLU A 489 15.01 29.66 9.95
CA GLU A 489 14.75 30.27 11.26
C GLU A 489 13.82 29.36 12.09
N LEU A 490 12.69 28.96 11.49
CA LEU A 490 11.70 28.09 12.11
C LEU A 490 12.32 26.77 12.58
N LYS A 491 13.02 26.08 11.67
CA LYS A 491 13.58 24.76 11.96
C LYS A 491 14.76 24.84 12.92
N SER A 492 15.58 25.90 12.86
CA SER A 492 16.60 26.11 13.89
C SER A 492 16.01 26.42 15.26
N ARG A 493 14.86 27.11 15.33
CA ARG A 493 14.16 27.41 16.60
C ARG A 493 13.60 26.14 17.22
N ILE A 494 12.92 25.31 16.42
CA ILE A 494 12.35 24.02 16.87
C ILE A 494 13.46 23.03 17.23
N ALA A 495 14.51 22.91 16.42
CA ALA A 495 15.62 22.01 16.71
C ALA A 495 16.37 22.35 18.01
N LYS A 496 16.39 23.64 18.40
CA LYS A 496 17.01 24.15 19.63
C LYS A 496 16.03 24.32 20.80
N SER A 497 14.75 23.94 20.66
CA SER A 497 13.76 24.12 21.72
C SER A 497 13.98 23.19 22.92
N ARG A 498 14.71 22.08 22.73
CA ARG A 498 15.00 21.04 23.73
C ARG A 498 16.42 20.48 23.49
N PRO A 499 17.09 19.89 24.50
CA PRO A 499 18.46 19.41 24.39
C PRO A 499 18.55 18.03 23.69
N HIS A 500 18.11 17.95 22.43
CA HIS A 500 18.05 16.70 21.66
C HIS A 500 19.41 15.99 21.58
N SER A 501 20.51 16.74 21.42
CA SER A 501 21.88 16.22 21.38
C SER A 501 22.27 15.49 22.68
N GLU A 502 21.93 16.07 23.84
CA GLU A 502 22.21 15.46 25.15
C GLU A 502 21.38 14.19 25.35
N TRP A 503 20.10 14.22 24.96
CA TRP A 503 19.22 13.06 25.02
C TRP A 503 19.75 11.90 24.19
N LEU A 504 20.17 12.15 22.95
CA LEU A 504 20.76 11.13 22.07
C LEU A 504 22.04 10.54 22.69
N GLN A 505 22.98 11.38 23.12
CA GLN A 505 24.25 10.94 23.72
C GLN A 505 24.06 10.16 25.01
N GLN A 506 23.10 10.53 25.86
CA GLN A 506 22.90 9.89 27.17
C GLN A 506 22.01 8.65 27.11
N LYS A 507 21.01 8.59 26.23
CA LYS A 507 19.92 7.60 26.31
C LYS A 507 19.81 6.62 25.15
N MET A 508 20.29 6.99 23.95
CA MET A 508 20.35 6.08 22.81
C MET A 508 21.30 4.92 23.10
N ILE A 509 20.99 3.75 22.53
CA ILE A 509 21.77 2.53 22.70
C ILE A 509 22.31 2.10 21.33
N THR A 510 23.62 1.94 21.22
CA THR A 510 24.28 1.34 20.06
C THR A 510 24.58 -0.15 20.29
N LEU A 511 24.70 -0.93 19.21
CA LEU A 511 25.17 -2.32 19.34
C LEU A 511 26.56 -2.41 19.97
N ASP A 512 27.43 -1.43 19.72
CA ASP A 512 28.78 -1.40 20.30
C ASP A 512 28.78 -1.15 21.81
N GLU A 513 27.87 -0.34 22.35
CA GLU A 513 27.66 -0.23 23.81
C GLU A 513 27.22 -1.57 24.43
N ILE A 514 26.29 -2.28 23.78
CA ILE A 514 25.82 -3.59 24.26
C ILE A 514 26.98 -4.62 24.19
N ARG A 515 27.77 -4.61 23.11
CA ARG A 515 28.99 -5.44 22.98
C ARG A 515 29.95 -5.15 24.14
N ASN A 516 30.33 -3.89 24.34
CA ASN A 516 31.27 -3.46 25.37
C ASN A 516 30.77 -3.81 26.79
N ALA A 517 29.47 -3.72 27.06
CA ALA A 517 28.88 -4.11 28.34
C ALA A 517 28.90 -5.64 28.58
N ASN A 518 28.71 -6.44 27.52
CA ASN A 518 28.67 -7.91 27.62
C ASN A 518 30.06 -8.59 27.57
N VAL A 519 31.12 -7.90 27.14
CA VAL A 519 32.52 -8.43 27.15
C VAL A 519 32.95 -8.92 28.55
N LEU A 520 32.32 -8.45 29.62
CA LEU A 520 32.61 -8.84 31.00
C LEU A 520 31.93 -10.15 31.46
N ASN A 521 30.98 -10.73 30.70
CA ASN A 521 30.22 -11.91 31.13
C ASN A 521 30.16 -13.03 30.06
N THR A 522 30.94 -14.08 30.33
CA THR A 522 30.87 -15.43 29.74
C THR A 522 31.42 -15.58 28.30
N PRO A 523 32.33 -16.55 28.03
CA PRO A 523 32.79 -16.83 26.67
C PRO A 523 31.65 -17.24 25.75
N ILE A 524 31.80 -16.95 24.45
CA ILE A 524 30.92 -17.49 23.41
C ILE A 524 31.22 -18.98 23.31
N VAL A 525 30.39 -19.81 23.94
CA VAL A 525 30.36 -21.24 23.65
C VAL A 525 29.73 -21.40 22.28
N GLU A 526 30.54 -21.68 21.26
CA GLU A 526 30.01 -22.14 19.98
C GLU A 526 29.25 -23.45 20.21
N PRO A 527 28.03 -23.60 19.67
CA PRO A 527 27.35 -24.90 19.70
C PRO A 527 28.24 -25.95 18.99
N PRO A 528 28.27 -27.21 19.46
CA PRO A 528 29.10 -28.24 18.86
C PRO A 528 28.74 -28.39 17.38
N LYS A 529 29.68 -28.06 16.49
CA LYS A 529 29.46 -28.11 15.04
C LYS A 529 29.03 -29.53 14.64
N PRO A 530 27.91 -29.73 13.90
CA PRO A 530 27.36 -31.06 13.60
C PRO A 530 28.35 -31.96 12.84
N PRO A 531 28.11 -33.27 12.68
CA PRO A 531 28.98 -34.15 11.88
C PRO A 531 29.24 -33.59 10.48
N ALA A 532 30.42 -33.84 9.89
CA ALA A 532 30.74 -33.35 8.54
C ALA A 532 29.76 -33.87 7.46
N SER A 533 29.17 -35.05 7.67
CA SER A 533 28.08 -35.62 6.86
C SER A 533 26.73 -34.92 7.00
N GLN A 534 26.62 -33.90 7.85
CA GLN A 534 25.43 -33.11 8.15
C GLN A 534 25.74 -31.60 8.13
N ARG A 535 26.71 -31.18 7.30
CA ARG A 535 27.13 -29.79 7.10
C ARG A 535 27.07 -29.42 5.61
N GLY A 536 27.18 -28.12 5.34
CA GLY A 536 27.20 -27.59 3.98
C GLY A 536 25.96 -28.00 3.23
N ILE A 537 26.10 -28.45 1.99
CA ILE A 537 24.99 -28.85 1.13
C ILE A 537 24.23 -30.09 1.65
N PHE A 538 24.79 -30.84 2.62
CA PHE A 538 24.19 -32.04 3.23
C PHE A 538 23.52 -31.76 4.60
N ASP A 539 23.45 -30.50 5.02
CA ASP A 539 22.73 -30.13 6.25
C ASP A 539 21.21 -30.37 6.08
N PRO A 540 20.60 -31.28 6.87
CA PRO A 540 19.19 -31.62 6.70
C PRO A 540 18.26 -30.41 6.91
N ARG A 541 18.69 -29.39 7.68
CA ARG A 541 17.91 -28.17 7.90
C ARG A 541 17.65 -27.43 6.59
N LEU A 542 18.55 -27.52 5.61
CA LEU A 542 18.34 -26.90 4.29
C LEU A 542 17.12 -27.50 3.58
N SER A 543 16.95 -28.82 3.64
CA SER A 543 15.74 -29.50 3.12
C SER A 543 14.49 -29.12 3.91
N LEU A 544 14.56 -29.14 5.25
CA LEU A 544 13.43 -28.79 6.13
C LEU A 544 12.86 -27.40 5.83
N PHE A 545 13.73 -26.41 5.67
CA PHE A 545 13.37 -25.02 5.39
C PHE A 545 13.23 -24.70 3.89
N GLY A 546 13.20 -25.73 3.02
CA GLY A 546 12.88 -25.60 1.60
C GLY A 546 13.93 -24.83 0.78
N TYR A 547 15.22 -24.92 1.14
CA TYR A 547 16.30 -24.48 0.26
C TYR A 547 16.36 -25.42 -0.96
N THR A 548 16.83 -24.90 -2.08
CA THR A 548 17.03 -25.66 -3.31
C THR A 548 18.42 -25.42 -3.87
N THR A 549 18.88 -26.35 -4.72
CA THR A 549 20.14 -26.17 -5.46
C THR A 549 20.12 -24.91 -6.34
N GLU A 550 18.94 -24.45 -6.80
CA GLU A 550 18.81 -23.18 -7.54
C GLU A 550 18.96 -21.97 -6.62
N THR A 551 18.25 -21.89 -5.50
CA THR A 551 18.36 -20.79 -4.52
C THR A 551 19.81 -20.59 -4.05
N VAL A 552 20.54 -21.67 -3.76
CA VAL A 552 21.94 -21.59 -3.33
C VAL A 552 22.84 -21.01 -4.42
N ASN A 553 22.80 -21.59 -5.64
CA ASN A 553 23.72 -21.23 -6.71
C ASN A 553 23.36 -19.93 -7.44
N MET A 554 22.07 -19.64 -7.62
CA MET A 554 21.61 -18.49 -8.40
C MET A 554 21.42 -17.22 -7.56
N LEU A 555 21.19 -17.34 -6.25
CA LEU A 555 20.86 -16.19 -5.39
C LEU A 555 21.90 -16.00 -4.28
N LEU A 556 22.10 -17.00 -3.43
CA LEU A 556 22.96 -16.87 -2.24
C LEU A 556 24.44 -16.66 -2.60
N ILE A 557 25.02 -17.53 -3.45
CA ILE A 557 26.43 -17.39 -3.86
C ILE A 557 26.72 -16.02 -4.50
N PRO A 558 25.90 -15.53 -5.47
CA PRO A 558 26.04 -14.17 -5.99
C PRO A 558 25.93 -13.06 -4.93
N MET A 559 25.07 -13.19 -3.92
CA MET A 559 24.99 -12.20 -2.83
C MET A 559 26.25 -12.19 -1.96
N PHE A 560 26.85 -13.34 -1.65
CA PHE A 560 28.10 -13.41 -0.89
C PHE A 560 29.31 -12.91 -1.70
N GLN A 561 29.38 -13.21 -3.00
CA GLN A 561 30.51 -12.83 -3.85
C GLN A 561 30.40 -11.39 -4.40
N ASN A 562 29.25 -11.04 -4.98
CA ASN A 562 29.06 -9.77 -5.72
C ASN A 562 28.37 -8.69 -4.88
N LYS A 563 27.91 -9.00 -3.65
CA LYS A 563 27.21 -8.08 -2.73
C LYS A 563 25.93 -7.49 -3.32
N LYS A 564 25.31 -8.22 -4.25
CA LYS A 564 24.10 -7.89 -5.01
C LYS A 564 23.37 -9.17 -5.39
N GLU A 565 22.06 -9.06 -5.52
CA GLU A 565 21.23 -10.09 -6.17
C GLU A 565 21.65 -10.30 -7.64
N ALA A 566 21.51 -11.52 -8.14
CA ALA A 566 21.71 -11.83 -9.56
C ALA A 566 20.57 -11.29 -10.44
N LEU A 567 20.89 -11.04 -11.72
CA LEU A 567 19.89 -10.70 -12.74
C LEU A 567 19.41 -11.96 -13.48
N GLY A 568 18.10 -12.00 -13.76
CA GLY A 568 17.42 -12.98 -14.60
C GLY A 568 16.87 -12.35 -15.89
N SER A 569 16.17 -13.18 -16.67
CA SER A 569 15.46 -12.78 -17.90
C SER A 569 14.26 -13.70 -18.13
N MET A 570 13.49 -13.47 -19.20
CA MET A 570 12.18 -14.08 -19.47
C MET A 570 11.12 -13.68 -18.42
N GLY A 571 9.96 -14.34 -18.40
CA GLY A 571 8.85 -14.06 -17.48
C GLY A 571 8.74 -15.14 -16.41
N ASN A 572 7.87 -14.94 -15.41
CA ASN A 572 7.55 -16.02 -14.48
C ASN A 572 6.46 -16.93 -15.06
N ASP A 573 6.87 -18.10 -15.55
CA ASP A 573 6.00 -19.08 -16.19
C ASP A 573 5.81 -20.37 -15.37
N ALA A 574 6.31 -20.38 -14.13
CA ALA A 574 6.04 -21.39 -13.11
C ALA A 574 4.64 -21.17 -12.47
N PRO A 575 4.12 -22.11 -11.66
CA PRO A 575 2.78 -21.99 -11.07
C PRO A 575 2.70 -20.88 -10.02
N LEU A 576 1.48 -20.41 -9.77
CA LEU A 576 1.16 -19.70 -8.54
C LEU A 576 1.36 -20.65 -7.35
N ALA A 577 1.72 -20.12 -6.17
CA ALA A 577 2.00 -20.93 -4.98
C ALA A 577 0.85 -21.90 -4.65
N CYS A 578 -0.40 -21.41 -4.64
CA CYS A 578 -1.60 -22.24 -4.43
C CYS A 578 -1.91 -23.29 -5.53
N LEU A 579 -1.13 -23.34 -6.61
CA LEU A 579 -1.22 -24.33 -7.69
C LEU A 579 0.04 -25.22 -7.79
N SER A 580 1.08 -24.94 -7.01
CA SER A 580 2.34 -25.71 -7.00
C SER A 580 2.15 -27.09 -6.38
N GLY A 581 2.79 -28.11 -6.97
CA GLY A 581 2.87 -29.46 -6.40
C GLY A 581 4.04 -29.65 -5.42
N PHE A 582 4.81 -28.61 -5.10
CA PHE A 582 6.13 -28.71 -4.47
C PHE A 582 6.21 -28.03 -3.08
N GLN A 583 5.10 -28.00 -2.35
CA GLN A 583 5.03 -27.58 -0.94
C GLN A 583 5.67 -26.18 -0.70
N PRO A 584 5.18 -25.13 -1.37
CA PRO A 584 5.77 -23.79 -1.31
C PRO A 584 5.78 -23.22 0.11
N ILE A 585 6.78 -22.39 0.41
CA ILE A 585 6.86 -21.67 1.68
C ILE A 585 5.94 -20.45 1.69
N PRO A 586 5.40 -20.00 2.84
CA PRO A 586 4.39 -18.94 2.89
C PRO A 586 4.75 -17.61 2.21
N TYR A 587 6.04 -17.27 2.07
CA TYR A 587 6.47 -16.05 1.35
C TYR A 587 6.05 -16.01 -0.12
N GLU A 588 5.96 -17.17 -0.78
CA GLU A 588 5.66 -17.27 -2.23
C GLU A 588 4.25 -16.81 -2.58
N TYR A 589 3.35 -16.84 -1.60
CA TYR A 589 1.97 -16.39 -1.71
C TYR A 589 1.86 -14.85 -1.74
N PHE A 590 2.87 -14.12 -1.25
CA PHE A 590 2.87 -12.66 -1.20
C PHE A 590 3.53 -12.07 -2.45
N LYS A 591 2.84 -11.13 -3.11
CA LYS A 591 3.37 -10.38 -4.26
C LYS A 591 3.47 -8.91 -3.91
N GLN A 592 4.64 -8.34 -4.18
CA GLN A 592 5.02 -6.95 -3.92
C GLN A 592 4.12 -6.02 -4.72
N LEU A 593 3.47 -5.09 -4.02
CA LEU A 593 2.75 -3.98 -4.63
C LEU A 593 3.73 -2.91 -5.10
N PHE A 594 3.30 -2.07 -6.04
CA PHE A 594 4.12 -1.02 -6.65
C PHE A 594 3.28 0.20 -6.98
N ALA A 595 3.94 1.32 -7.24
CA ALA A 595 3.29 2.55 -7.61
C ALA A 595 3.05 2.58 -9.13
N GLN A 596 1.82 2.89 -9.54
CA GLN A 596 1.51 3.22 -10.93
C GLN A 596 0.45 4.33 -11.01
N VAL A 597 0.82 5.43 -11.68
CA VAL A 597 -0.03 6.61 -11.95
C VAL A 597 -0.40 7.45 -10.73
N THR A 598 -0.97 6.89 -9.67
CA THR A 598 -1.40 7.64 -8.46
C THR A 598 -0.22 8.33 -7.79
N ASN A 599 0.88 7.60 -7.63
CA ASN A 599 2.17 8.08 -7.15
C ASN A 599 3.32 7.50 -8.01
N PRO A 600 4.55 8.05 -7.92
CA PRO A 600 5.71 7.55 -8.64
C PRO A 600 6.60 6.64 -7.78
N PRO A 601 7.29 5.65 -8.38
CA PRO A 601 8.44 5.01 -7.75
C PRO A 601 9.65 5.97 -7.66
N ILE A 602 10.63 5.62 -6.82
CA ILE A 602 11.88 6.39 -6.58
C ILE A 602 13.06 5.73 -7.32
N ASP A 603 14.15 6.44 -7.62
CA ASP A 603 15.41 5.81 -8.06
C ASP A 603 16.34 5.46 -6.88
N PRO A 604 16.44 4.19 -6.46
CA PRO A 604 17.19 3.80 -5.26
C PRO A 604 18.72 3.95 -5.39
N PHE A 605 19.22 4.28 -6.57
CA PHE A 605 20.64 4.49 -6.84
C PHE A 605 20.98 5.96 -6.99
N ARG A 606 20.22 6.70 -7.80
CA ARG A 606 20.46 8.11 -8.11
C ARG A 606 19.94 9.03 -7.01
N GLU A 607 18.84 8.67 -6.37
CA GLU A 607 18.16 9.47 -5.34
C GLU A 607 18.47 8.95 -3.93
N LYS A 608 19.46 8.05 -3.76
CA LYS A 608 19.85 7.42 -2.48
C LYS A 608 20.01 8.38 -1.29
N VAL A 609 20.26 9.68 -1.52
CA VAL A 609 20.27 10.70 -0.46
C VAL A 609 18.96 10.78 0.34
N VAL A 610 17.81 10.47 -0.26
CA VAL A 610 16.49 10.50 0.41
C VAL A 610 16.13 9.19 1.11
N MET A 611 16.83 8.10 0.81
CA MET A 611 16.52 6.75 1.30
C MET A 611 17.28 6.38 2.57
N SER A 612 16.67 5.57 3.44
CA SER A 612 17.31 5.09 4.66
C SER A 612 16.85 3.68 5.07
N MET A 613 17.81 2.78 5.33
CA MET A 613 17.60 1.49 6.00
C MET A 613 17.84 1.56 7.52
N GLN A 614 18.17 2.73 8.06
CA GLN A 614 18.33 2.91 9.51
C GLN A 614 16.96 2.90 10.18
N CYS A 615 16.83 2.21 11.30
CA CYS A 615 15.61 2.20 12.11
C CYS A 615 15.90 2.03 13.61
N PRO A 616 15.08 2.62 14.51
CA PRO A 616 15.10 2.29 15.91
C PRO A 616 14.44 0.92 16.18
N LEU A 617 14.93 0.22 17.19
CA LEU A 617 14.46 -1.09 17.64
C LEU A 617 14.22 -1.08 19.16
N GLY A 618 13.13 -1.72 19.59
CA GLY A 618 12.68 -1.73 20.98
C GLY A 618 11.51 -0.76 21.24
N PRO A 619 11.09 -0.63 22.52
CA PRO A 619 9.86 0.06 22.91
C PRO A 619 9.81 1.53 22.51
N GLU A 620 8.59 2.06 22.42
CA GLU A 620 8.30 3.46 22.12
C GLU A 620 7.69 4.14 23.34
N ALA A 621 8.17 5.34 23.66
CA ALA A 621 7.65 6.13 24.77
C ALA A 621 6.41 6.94 24.33
N ASN A 622 5.84 7.70 25.28
CA ASN A 622 4.68 8.56 25.02
C ASN A 622 4.92 9.51 23.83
N LEU A 623 4.06 9.44 22.80
CA LEU A 623 4.09 10.33 21.63
C LEU A 623 3.86 11.79 22.04
N LEU A 624 2.99 12.04 23.02
CA LEU A 624 2.47 13.36 23.34
C LEU A 624 3.40 14.20 24.23
N GLN A 625 4.44 13.60 24.83
CA GLN A 625 5.36 14.29 25.73
C GLN A 625 6.82 14.16 25.24
N PRO A 626 7.40 15.23 24.65
CA PRO A 626 8.80 15.25 24.24
C PRO A 626 9.75 14.97 25.40
N SER A 627 10.58 13.92 25.30
CA SER A 627 11.48 13.50 26.39
C SER A 627 12.67 12.68 25.93
N ALA A 628 13.68 12.60 26.79
CA ALA A 628 14.86 11.74 26.61
C ALA A 628 14.52 10.23 26.57
N GLN A 629 13.34 9.83 27.05
CA GLN A 629 12.92 8.43 27.05
C GLN A 629 12.57 7.91 25.64
N GLN A 630 12.17 8.80 24.73
CA GLN A 630 11.82 8.43 23.34
C GLN A 630 13.02 7.85 22.59
N VAL A 631 14.23 8.36 22.85
CA VAL A 631 15.47 7.86 22.24
C VAL A 631 16.10 6.70 23.01
N HIS A 632 15.47 6.18 24.07
CA HIS A 632 15.94 4.99 24.80
C HIS A 632 15.61 3.70 24.03
N ARG A 633 16.22 3.57 22.85
CA ARG A 633 16.01 2.53 21.84
C ARG A 633 17.36 2.10 21.26
N ILE A 634 17.42 0.90 20.67
CA ILE A 634 18.60 0.41 19.96
C ILE A 634 18.57 0.99 18.54
N TRP A 635 19.58 1.77 18.15
CA TRP A 635 19.65 2.30 16.79
C TRP A 635 20.36 1.31 15.86
N LEU A 636 19.65 0.78 14.88
CA LEU A 636 20.20 -0.16 13.90
C LEU A 636 20.49 0.54 12.56
N PRO A 637 21.71 0.39 12.00
CA PRO A 637 22.03 0.93 10.68
C PRO A 637 21.47 0.09 9.51
N ASN A 638 21.11 -1.16 9.78
CA ASN A 638 20.58 -2.14 8.83
C ASN A 638 19.72 -3.17 9.60
N PRO A 639 18.61 -3.69 9.02
CA PRO A 639 17.75 -4.67 9.70
C PRO A 639 18.36 -6.07 9.86
N ILE A 640 19.43 -6.40 9.13
CA ILE A 640 20.08 -7.71 9.20
C ILE A 640 21.10 -7.76 10.33
N LEU A 641 20.88 -8.70 11.25
CA LEU A 641 21.77 -9.00 12.36
C LEU A 641 22.75 -10.12 12.00
N SER A 642 23.97 -10.04 12.54
CA SER A 642 24.90 -11.16 12.52
C SER A 642 24.54 -12.18 13.62
N ILE A 643 24.94 -13.45 13.47
CA ILE A 643 24.72 -14.47 14.52
C ILE A 643 25.28 -14.00 15.89
N PRO A 644 26.51 -13.46 16.00
CA PRO A 644 27.01 -12.91 17.25
C PRO A 644 26.14 -11.78 17.83
N ASP A 645 25.61 -10.88 17.00
CA ASP A 645 24.77 -9.77 17.48
C ASP A 645 23.38 -10.23 17.94
N THR A 646 22.79 -11.23 17.29
CA THR A 646 21.55 -11.86 17.78
C THR A 646 21.77 -12.57 19.11
N GLN A 647 22.90 -13.27 19.25
CA GLN A 647 23.28 -13.92 20.51
C GLN A 647 23.59 -12.93 21.63
N LEU A 648 24.14 -11.76 21.29
CA LEU A 648 24.32 -10.62 22.20
C LEU A 648 22.96 -10.07 22.67
N LEU A 649 22.01 -9.86 21.76
CA LEU A 649 20.69 -9.31 22.05
C LEU A 649 19.83 -10.30 22.86
N LYS A 650 19.93 -11.61 22.61
CA LYS A 650 19.29 -12.65 23.44
C LYS A 650 19.72 -12.60 24.92
N ARG A 651 20.99 -12.29 25.17
CA ARG A 651 21.59 -12.18 26.52
C ARG A 651 21.53 -10.77 27.11
N ASN A 652 20.90 -9.82 26.42
CA ASN A 652 21.03 -8.41 26.76
C ASN A 652 20.54 -8.11 28.18
N THR A 653 21.39 -7.44 28.95
CA THR A 653 21.10 -6.88 30.29
C THR A 653 21.48 -5.40 30.38
N HIS A 654 21.97 -4.81 29.28
CA HIS A 654 22.42 -3.42 29.23
C HIS A 654 21.28 -2.47 29.60
N ARG A 655 21.55 -1.55 30.54
CA ARG A 655 20.56 -0.61 31.10
C ARG A 655 19.28 -1.30 31.63
N GLY A 656 19.38 -2.56 32.08
CA GLY A 656 18.26 -3.32 32.64
C GLY A 656 17.30 -3.90 31.61
N TRP A 657 17.62 -3.82 30.32
CA TRP A 657 16.82 -4.45 29.26
C TRP A 657 16.74 -5.96 29.44
N LYS A 658 15.63 -6.56 29.00
CA LYS A 658 15.41 -8.01 28.99
C LYS A 658 14.87 -8.46 27.64
N THR A 659 15.31 -9.64 27.22
CA THR A 659 14.88 -10.30 25.98
C THR A 659 14.18 -11.62 26.31
N LYS A 660 12.97 -11.83 25.79
CA LYS A 660 12.27 -13.11 25.84
C LYS A 660 12.50 -13.82 24.51
N VAL A 661 13.11 -15.01 24.55
CA VAL A 661 13.12 -15.90 23.38
C VAL A 661 11.82 -16.70 23.38
N LEU A 662 11.15 -16.74 22.24
CA LEU A 662 10.00 -17.58 21.95
C LEU A 662 10.41 -18.64 20.93
N ASP A 663 10.37 -19.89 21.35
CA ASP A 663 10.50 -21.04 20.46
C ASP A 663 9.23 -21.13 19.59
N ILE A 664 9.42 -21.11 18.26
CA ILE A 664 8.34 -21.19 17.26
C ILE A 664 8.19 -22.61 16.68
N THR A 665 8.70 -23.63 17.39
CA THR A 665 8.54 -25.04 17.04
C THR A 665 7.48 -25.75 17.89
N PHE A 666 7.12 -26.96 17.48
CA PHE A 666 6.16 -27.86 18.13
C PHE A 666 6.53 -29.33 17.83
N GLN A 667 5.93 -30.30 18.50
CA GLN A 667 6.29 -31.71 18.34
C GLN A 667 5.66 -32.34 17.09
N TYR A 668 6.42 -33.09 16.28
CA TYR A 668 5.90 -33.76 15.08
C TYR A 668 4.69 -34.66 15.36
N SER A 669 4.66 -35.30 16.54
CA SER A 669 3.56 -36.15 17.00
C SER A 669 2.24 -35.42 17.25
N GLU A 670 2.24 -34.09 17.39
CA GLU A 670 1.04 -33.25 17.57
C GLU A 670 0.33 -32.94 16.22
N GLY A 671 0.98 -33.27 15.09
CA GLY A 671 0.43 -33.10 13.74
C GLY A 671 -0.02 -31.67 13.43
N SER A 672 -1.00 -31.51 12.54
CA SER A 672 -1.48 -30.17 12.12
C SER A 672 -2.06 -29.35 13.27
N ARG A 673 -2.52 -30.01 14.34
CA ARG A 673 -3.05 -29.34 15.55
C ARG A 673 -1.94 -28.59 16.29
N GLY A 674 -0.79 -29.22 16.50
CA GLY A 674 0.37 -28.60 17.18
C GLY A 674 0.83 -27.32 16.48
N TYR A 675 0.74 -27.27 15.14
CA TYR A 675 1.06 -26.07 14.35
C TYR A 675 0.19 -24.86 14.75
N MET A 676 -1.12 -25.05 14.89
CA MET A 676 -2.07 -23.99 15.24
C MET A 676 -1.95 -23.61 16.73
N GLU A 677 -1.83 -24.60 17.61
CA GLU A 677 -1.64 -24.38 19.06
C GLU A 677 -0.31 -23.67 19.36
N CYS A 678 0.73 -23.90 18.55
CA CYS A 678 2.00 -23.17 18.62
C CYS A 678 1.83 -21.68 18.28
N ILE A 679 1.10 -21.34 17.21
CA ILE A 679 0.78 -19.93 16.86
C ILE A 679 0.05 -19.23 18.03
N ASP A 680 -0.92 -19.89 18.64
CA ASP A 680 -1.64 -19.35 19.81
C ASP A 680 -0.78 -19.24 21.06
N ARG A 681 0.13 -20.20 21.29
CA ARG A 681 1.14 -20.17 22.35
C ARG A 681 2.06 -18.96 22.17
N ILE A 682 2.59 -18.73 20.97
CA ILE A 682 3.47 -17.60 20.65
C ILE A 682 2.77 -16.26 20.95
N CYS A 683 1.51 -16.10 20.52
CA CYS A 683 0.72 -14.89 20.79
C CYS A 683 0.57 -14.63 22.29
N ARG A 684 0.19 -15.67 23.05
CA ARG A 684 -0.03 -15.62 24.51
C ARG A 684 1.25 -15.31 25.28
N GLU A 685 2.35 -16.01 24.96
CA GLU A 685 3.66 -15.79 25.59
C GLU A 685 4.22 -14.40 25.25
N GLY A 686 4.04 -13.92 24.02
CA GLY A 686 4.50 -12.60 23.61
C GLY A 686 3.73 -11.45 24.27
N ALA A 687 2.41 -11.57 24.41
CA ALA A 687 1.61 -10.61 25.19
C ALA A 687 2.00 -10.63 26.67
N SER A 688 2.20 -11.82 27.26
CA SER A 688 2.68 -11.95 28.64
C SER A 688 4.07 -11.31 28.83
N ALA A 689 4.98 -11.46 27.87
CA ALA A 689 6.30 -10.82 27.90
C ALA A 689 6.20 -9.28 27.81
N ALA A 690 5.34 -8.75 26.95
CA ALA A 690 5.10 -7.31 26.85
C ALA A 690 4.49 -6.73 28.13
N GLN A 691 3.59 -7.47 28.80
CA GLN A 691 3.04 -7.10 30.12
C GLN A 691 4.09 -7.18 31.24
N ALA A 692 4.96 -8.20 31.21
CA ALA A 692 6.04 -8.38 32.19
C ALA A 692 7.23 -7.41 31.99
N GLY A 693 7.13 -6.45 31.07
CA GLY A 693 8.12 -5.41 30.87
C GLY A 693 9.41 -5.87 30.21
N TYR A 694 9.36 -6.88 29.34
CA TYR A 694 10.45 -7.18 28.42
C TYR A 694 10.52 -6.10 27.32
N GLN A 695 11.73 -5.76 26.87
CA GLN A 695 11.93 -4.77 25.81
C GLN A 695 12.04 -5.43 24.44
N LEU A 696 12.46 -6.70 24.40
CA LEU A 696 12.68 -7.47 23.18
C LEU A 696 12.03 -8.85 23.25
N ILE A 697 11.47 -9.26 22.12
CA ILE A 697 11.03 -10.63 21.84
C ILE A 697 11.86 -11.15 20.67
N VAL A 698 12.41 -12.37 20.79
CA VAL A 698 13.10 -13.06 19.70
C VAL A 698 12.28 -14.29 19.32
N LEU A 699 11.69 -14.31 18.14
CA LEU A 699 11.14 -15.52 17.52
C LEU A 699 12.31 -16.36 16.98
N SER A 700 12.34 -17.65 17.31
CA SER A 700 13.51 -18.52 17.08
C SER A 700 13.07 -19.93 16.64
N ASP A 701 13.45 -20.35 15.43
CA ASP A 701 13.23 -21.72 14.92
C ASP A 701 14.44 -22.66 15.14
N ARG A 702 15.40 -22.27 15.99
CA ARG A 702 16.65 -23.00 16.29
C ARG A 702 16.49 -24.47 16.70
N GLU A 703 15.38 -24.83 17.35
CA GLU A 703 15.12 -26.20 17.81
C GLU A 703 14.60 -27.13 16.69
N ALA A 704 14.31 -26.60 15.50
CA ALA A 704 13.73 -27.37 14.40
C ALA A 704 14.65 -28.52 13.95
N GLY A 705 14.09 -29.73 13.87
CA GLY A 705 14.82 -30.97 13.62
C GLY A 705 15.36 -31.66 14.87
N ALA A 706 15.59 -30.94 15.98
CA ALA A 706 16.02 -31.55 17.24
C ALA A 706 14.82 -32.17 17.97
N ASN A 707 14.98 -33.37 18.54
CA ASN A 707 13.92 -34.07 19.31
C ASN A 707 12.55 -34.09 18.62
N GLU A 708 12.55 -34.32 17.30
CA GLU A 708 11.35 -34.36 16.44
C GLU A 708 10.51 -33.06 16.42
N HIS A 709 11.13 -31.89 16.67
CA HIS A 709 10.46 -30.60 16.54
C HIS A 709 10.32 -30.12 15.09
N VAL A 710 9.14 -29.61 14.76
CA VAL A 710 8.77 -28.99 13.48
C VAL A 710 8.64 -27.48 13.69
N ALA A 711 9.17 -26.67 12.77
CA ALA A 711 8.97 -25.23 12.81
C ALA A 711 7.61 -24.81 12.26
N VAL A 712 6.92 -23.91 12.96
CA VAL A 712 5.95 -23.01 12.32
C VAL A 712 6.72 -22.03 11.43
N SER A 713 6.15 -21.63 10.29
CA SER A 713 6.80 -20.62 9.43
C SER A 713 7.03 -19.33 10.21
N ALA A 714 8.24 -18.78 10.13
CA ALA A 714 8.64 -17.60 10.88
C ALA A 714 7.77 -16.39 10.51
N LEU A 715 7.26 -16.34 9.27
CA LEU A 715 6.31 -15.33 8.81
C LEU A 715 4.94 -15.44 9.48
N LEU A 716 4.35 -16.64 9.58
CA LEU A 716 3.05 -16.83 10.25
C LEU A 716 3.15 -16.49 11.74
N ALA A 717 4.21 -16.97 12.40
CA ALA A 717 4.47 -16.71 13.81
C ALA A 717 4.68 -15.21 14.09
N LEU A 718 5.45 -14.52 13.24
CA LEU A 718 5.63 -13.07 13.31
C LEU A 718 4.32 -12.32 13.11
N GLY A 719 3.60 -12.60 12.03
CA GLY A 719 2.38 -11.89 11.68
C GLY A 719 1.31 -12.02 12.77
N ALA A 720 1.09 -13.23 13.26
CA ALA A 720 0.15 -13.51 14.35
C ALA A 720 0.52 -12.72 15.63
N LEU A 721 1.78 -12.77 16.06
CA LEU A 721 2.24 -12.03 17.23
C LEU A 721 2.12 -10.51 17.01
N HIS A 722 2.54 -10.00 15.85
CA HIS A 722 2.51 -8.59 15.53
C HIS A 722 1.10 -8.01 15.60
N HIS A 723 0.14 -8.67 14.95
CA HIS A 723 -1.26 -8.25 14.96
C HIS A 723 -1.92 -8.44 16.33
N HIS A 724 -1.66 -9.55 17.02
CA HIS A 724 -2.15 -9.74 18.39
C HIS A 724 -1.67 -8.64 19.34
N LEU A 725 -0.41 -8.21 19.23
CA LEU A 725 0.13 -7.09 19.99
C LEU A 725 -0.42 -5.72 19.56
N ILE A 726 -0.85 -5.53 18.31
CA ILE A 726 -1.57 -4.30 17.89
C ILE A 726 -2.96 -4.28 18.52
N GLU A 727 -3.74 -5.36 18.39
CA GLU A 727 -5.12 -5.43 18.90
C GLU A 727 -5.19 -5.33 20.44
N THR A 728 -4.18 -5.85 21.14
CA THR A 728 -4.06 -5.73 22.60
C THR A 728 -3.37 -4.45 23.08
N LEU A 729 -3.06 -3.52 22.17
CA LEU A 729 -2.38 -2.23 22.46
C LEU A 729 -1.03 -2.39 23.20
N GLN A 730 -0.25 -3.40 22.79
CA GLN A 730 1.04 -3.76 23.39
C GLN A 730 2.22 -3.71 22.42
N ARG A 731 2.01 -3.57 21.10
CA ARG A 731 3.09 -3.62 20.09
C ARG A 731 4.17 -2.55 20.27
N MET A 732 3.83 -1.39 20.84
CA MET A 732 4.78 -0.32 21.18
C MET A 732 5.65 -0.63 22.41
N LYS A 733 5.38 -1.70 23.17
CA LYS A 733 6.12 -2.05 24.40
C LYS A 733 7.32 -2.95 24.16
N VAL A 734 7.46 -3.50 22.95
CA VAL A 734 8.49 -4.50 22.59
C VAL A 734 9.06 -4.24 21.20
N GLY A 735 10.33 -4.60 20.99
CA GLY A 735 10.87 -4.88 19.66
C GLY A 735 10.79 -6.38 19.34
N ILE A 736 10.51 -6.75 18.10
CA ILE A 736 10.41 -8.15 17.65
C ILE A 736 11.58 -8.47 16.71
N ILE A 737 12.42 -9.42 17.08
CA ILE A 737 13.53 -9.94 16.28
C ILE A 737 13.15 -11.33 15.77
N VAL A 738 13.46 -11.63 14.51
CA VAL A 738 13.27 -12.96 13.92
C VAL A 738 14.63 -13.61 13.67
N GLU A 739 14.98 -14.62 14.47
CA GLU A 739 16.10 -15.51 14.19
C GLU A 739 15.55 -16.75 13.48
N THR A 740 15.86 -16.90 12.19
CA THR A 740 15.23 -17.94 11.36
C THR A 740 16.19 -18.58 10.37
N ALA A 741 15.98 -19.87 10.11
CA ALA A 741 16.57 -20.58 8.99
C ALA A 741 15.83 -20.36 7.66
N GLU A 742 14.54 -20.01 7.69
CA GLU A 742 13.64 -19.93 6.54
C GLU A 742 13.97 -18.75 5.59
N ALA A 743 14.33 -17.59 6.16
CA ALA A 743 14.64 -16.37 5.42
C ALA A 743 16.05 -16.40 4.80
N ARG A 744 16.14 -16.14 3.50
CA ARG A 744 17.39 -16.25 2.71
C ARG A 744 17.44 -15.38 1.44
N GLU A 745 16.29 -14.87 1.00
CA GLU A 745 16.13 -14.08 -0.23
C GLU A 745 15.64 -12.67 0.11
N VAL A 746 15.89 -11.70 -0.78
CA VAL A 746 15.45 -10.29 -0.62
C VAL A 746 13.95 -10.22 -0.30
N HIS A 747 13.13 -11.00 -1.02
CA HIS A 747 11.68 -11.03 -0.81
C HIS A 747 11.29 -11.48 0.60
N HIS A 748 11.89 -12.56 1.13
CA HIS A 748 11.56 -13.07 2.47
C HIS A 748 11.81 -12.01 3.54
N VAL A 749 12.93 -11.31 3.43
CA VAL A 749 13.29 -10.20 4.32
C VAL A 749 12.30 -9.05 4.19
N CYS A 750 11.92 -8.65 2.98
CA CYS A 750 10.94 -7.58 2.74
C CYS A 750 9.56 -7.93 3.34
N VAL A 751 9.12 -9.18 3.20
CA VAL A 751 7.84 -9.66 3.76
C VAL A 751 7.88 -9.65 5.29
N LEU A 752 8.93 -10.19 5.93
CA LEU A 752 9.08 -10.13 7.40
C LEU A 752 9.07 -8.69 7.93
N LEU A 753 9.76 -7.75 7.27
CA LEU A 753 9.75 -6.34 7.66
C LEU A 753 8.35 -5.72 7.49
N GLY A 754 7.69 -5.98 6.35
CA GLY A 754 6.33 -5.50 6.06
C GLY A 754 5.26 -6.02 7.02
N TYR A 755 5.48 -7.17 7.68
CA TYR A 755 4.63 -7.75 8.72
C TYR A 755 5.20 -7.61 10.15
N GLY A 756 6.10 -6.65 10.37
CA GLY A 756 6.37 -6.09 11.69
C GLY A 756 7.62 -6.60 12.40
N ALA A 757 8.56 -7.27 11.70
CA ALA A 757 9.89 -7.53 12.24
C ALA A 757 10.67 -6.21 12.41
N ASP A 758 11.35 -6.06 13.56
CA ASP A 758 12.25 -4.94 13.81
C ASP A 758 13.69 -5.23 13.33
N ALA A 759 14.12 -6.49 13.40
CA ALA A 759 15.39 -6.97 12.86
C ALA A 759 15.34 -8.48 12.59
N ILE A 760 16.19 -8.97 11.68
CA ILE A 760 16.17 -10.35 11.18
C ILE A 760 17.58 -10.96 11.19
N CYS A 761 17.71 -12.19 11.67
CA CYS A 761 18.94 -12.99 11.63
C CYS A 761 18.70 -14.26 10.80
N PRO A 762 19.05 -14.26 9.49
CA PRO A 762 18.92 -15.41 8.61
C PRO A 762 20.09 -16.38 8.85
N TYR A 763 20.11 -17.04 10.01
CA TYR A 763 21.31 -17.72 10.50
C TYR A 763 21.75 -18.87 9.60
N LEU A 764 20.82 -19.63 9.00
CA LEU A 764 21.17 -20.77 8.16
C LEU A 764 21.84 -20.34 6.85
N ALA A 765 21.51 -19.14 6.33
CA ALA A 765 22.22 -18.57 5.19
C ALA A 765 23.69 -18.24 5.53
N PHE A 766 23.98 -17.77 6.75
CA PHE A 766 25.36 -17.54 7.21
C PHE A 766 26.11 -18.84 7.54
N GLU A 767 25.46 -19.81 8.20
CA GLU A 767 26.05 -21.13 8.47
C GLU A 767 26.36 -21.89 7.16
N LEU A 768 25.49 -21.79 6.16
CA LEU A 768 25.75 -22.30 4.81
C LEU A 768 26.92 -21.58 4.13
N ALA A 769 27.02 -20.26 4.24
CA ALA A 769 28.13 -19.50 3.65
C ALA A 769 29.49 -19.85 4.29
N GLN A 770 29.53 -20.07 5.60
CA GLN A 770 30.71 -20.58 6.30
C GLN A 770 31.11 -21.96 5.75
N ALA A 771 30.15 -22.89 5.59
CA ALA A 771 30.42 -24.21 5.04
C ALA A 771 30.87 -24.17 3.57
N LEU A 772 30.23 -23.35 2.72
CA LEU A 772 30.64 -23.16 1.32
C LEU A 772 32.05 -22.56 1.18
N ARG A 773 32.52 -21.80 2.18
CA ARG A 773 33.91 -21.34 2.27
C ARG A 773 34.84 -22.48 2.68
N ASP A 774 34.47 -23.26 3.69
CA ASP A 774 35.25 -24.42 4.15
C ASP A 774 35.38 -25.48 3.03
N ASP A 775 34.36 -25.61 2.16
CA ASP A 775 34.34 -26.46 0.95
C ASP A 775 35.07 -25.82 -0.28
N GLY A 776 35.55 -24.58 -0.17
CA GLY A 776 36.29 -23.88 -1.24
C GLY A 776 35.46 -23.27 -2.37
N VAL A 777 34.12 -23.26 -2.27
CA VAL A 777 33.21 -22.59 -3.22
C VAL A 777 33.23 -21.06 -3.05
N ILE A 778 33.39 -20.61 -1.81
CA ILE A 778 33.71 -19.23 -1.45
C ILE A 778 35.19 -19.17 -1.06
N SER A 779 35.87 -18.08 -1.41
CA SER A 779 37.31 -17.93 -1.15
C SER A 779 37.63 -18.00 0.35
N ALA A 780 38.64 -18.79 0.72
CA ALA A 780 38.97 -19.13 2.10
C ALA A 780 39.49 -17.95 2.95
N ASP A 781 39.87 -16.83 2.32
CA ASP A 781 40.29 -15.59 2.97
C ASP A 781 39.10 -14.74 3.47
N VAL A 782 37.87 -15.05 3.06
CA VAL A 782 36.67 -14.28 3.42
C VAL A 782 36.24 -14.62 4.86
N THR A 783 36.45 -13.68 5.78
CA THR A 783 36.02 -13.81 7.19
C THR A 783 34.49 -13.77 7.34
N ASP A 784 33.98 -14.30 8.45
CA ASP A 784 32.53 -14.26 8.79
C ASP A 784 31.96 -12.83 8.79
N LYS A 785 32.77 -11.85 9.22
CA LYS A 785 32.41 -10.43 9.17
C LYS A 785 32.25 -9.92 7.73
N GLN A 786 33.06 -10.41 6.79
CA GLN A 786 32.93 -10.09 5.36
C GLN A 786 31.75 -10.82 4.72
N ILE A 787 31.46 -12.07 5.09
CA ILE A 787 30.25 -12.81 4.68
C ILE A 787 28.99 -12.03 5.11
N TYR A 788 28.89 -11.68 6.39
CA TYR A 788 27.81 -10.86 6.93
C TYR A 788 27.67 -9.54 6.18
N ALA A 789 28.77 -8.78 6.01
CA ALA A 789 28.73 -7.49 5.33
C ALA A 789 28.34 -7.59 3.85
N ALA A 790 28.76 -8.63 3.14
CA ALA A 790 28.40 -8.88 1.74
C ALA A 790 26.91 -9.17 1.59
N TYR A 791 26.37 -10.08 2.40
CA TYR A 791 24.96 -10.42 2.40
C TYR A 791 24.08 -9.23 2.85
N ALA A 792 24.44 -8.57 3.95
CA ALA A 792 23.72 -7.40 4.44
C ALA A 792 23.71 -6.24 3.41
N GLN A 793 24.78 -6.06 2.63
CA GLN A 793 24.83 -5.09 1.52
C GLN A 793 23.97 -5.50 0.32
N ALA A 794 23.92 -6.80 0.00
CA ALA A 794 23.05 -7.33 -1.06
C ALA A 794 21.57 -7.12 -0.70
N ILE A 795 21.20 -7.45 0.55
CA ILE A 795 19.87 -7.25 1.10
C ILE A 795 19.52 -5.76 1.25
N ASP A 796 20.44 -4.89 1.69
CA ASP A 796 20.27 -3.41 1.71
C ASP A 796 19.86 -2.89 0.33
N THR A 797 20.58 -3.32 -0.70
CA THR A 797 20.30 -2.94 -2.10
C THR A 797 18.95 -3.51 -2.58
N GLY A 798 18.61 -4.73 -2.19
CA GLY A 798 17.36 -5.40 -2.54
C GLY A 798 16.13 -4.75 -1.88
N ILE A 799 16.18 -4.51 -0.57
CA ILE A 799 15.12 -3.81 0.18
C ILE A 799 14.91 -2.41 -0.39
N ALA A 800 16.00 -1.66 -0.65
CA ALA A 800 15.91 -0.34 -1.27
C ALA A 800 15.19 -0.38 -2.63
N LYS A 801 15.48 -1.39 -3.48
CA LYS A 801 14.72 -1.61 -4.72
C LYS A 801 13.23 -1.86 -4.44
N VAL A 802 12.89 -2.78 -3.53
CA VAL A 802 11.48 -3.14 -3.24
C VAL A 802 10.68 -1.97 -2.68
N MET A 803 11.24 -1.23 -1.71
CA MET A 803 10.62 -0.01 -1.18
C MET A 803 10.40 1.05 -2.27
N ALA A 804 11.42 1.25 -3.12
CA ALA A 804 11.38 2.25 -4.18
C ALA A 804 10.30 1.95 -5.25
N LYS A 805 9.87 0.68 -5.43
CA LYS A 805 8.75 0.33 -6.32
C LYS A 805 7.45 1.04 -5.95
N MET A 806 7.19 1.23 -4.66
CA MET A 806 6.02 1.94 -4.14
C MET A 806 6.32 3.44 -3.89
N GLY A 807 7.55 3.89 -4.14
CA GLY A 807 8.00 5.25 -3.83
C GLY A 807 8.25 5.49 -2.33
N ILE A 808 8.53 4.43 -1.55
CA ILE A 808 8.80 4.55 -0.11
C ILE A 808 10.29 4.79 0.10
N SER A 809 10.64 5.81 0.88
CA SER A 809 12.01 6.27 1.09
C SER A 809 12.65 5.64 2.33
N THR A 810 11.89 5.42 3.40
CA THR A 810 12.45 4.94 4.69
C THR A 810 11.96 3.55 5.08
N LEU A 811 12.88 2.71 5.53
CA LEU A 811 12.55 1.37 6.05
C LEU A 811 11.62 1.48 7.28
N GLN A 812 11.75 2.55 8.06
CA GLN A 812 10.91 2.80 9.22
C GLN A 812 9.42 2.87 8.84
N SER A 813 9.08 3.59 7.76
CA SER A 813 7.70 3.66 7.26
C SER A 813 7.26 2.42 6.47
N TYR A 814 8.20 1.64 5.91
CA TYR A 814 7.91 0.38 5.23
C TYR A 814 7.56 -0.76 6.21
N LYS A 815 8.17 -0.75 7.41
CA LYS A 815 7.87 -1.72 8.46
C LYS A 815 6.40 -1.65 8.87
N SER A 816 5.75 -2.82 9.01
CA SER A 816 4.32 -2.96 9.33
C SER A 816 3.35 -2.37 8.27
N ALA A 817 3.82 -1.86 7.14
CA ALA A 817 2.97 -1.24 6.12
C ALA A 817 2.28 -2.25 5.18
N GLN A 818 2.70 -3.52 5.18
CA GLN A 818 2.11 -4.60 4.38
C GLN A 818 1.95 -4.26 2.89
N ILE A 819 3.05 -3.86 2.22
CA ILE A 819 3.08 -3.49 0.78
C ILE A 819 3.06 -4.75 -0.11
N PHE A 820 2.04 -5.60 0.12
CA PHE A 820 1.86 -6.91 -0.49
C PHE A 820 0.37 -7.22 -0.71
N GLU A 821 0.08 -7.99 -1.76
CA GLU A 821 -1.16 -8.77 -1.88
C GLU A 821 -0.85 -10.25 -1.69
N ALA A 822 -1.73 -10.98 -1.02
CA ALA A 822 -1.68 -12.44 -0.93
C ALA A 822 -2.48 -13.07 -2.07
N VAL A 823 -1.91 -14.07 -2.75
CA VAL A 823 -2.55 -14.84 -3.81
C VAL A 823 -2.63 -16.28 -3.37
N GLY A 824 -3.83 -16.76 -3.04
CA GLY A 824 -4.04 -18.16 -2.68
C GLY A 824 -4.05 -18.48 -1.18
N LEU A 825 -4.13 -17.47 -0.28
CA LEU A 825 -4.28 -17.70 1.17
C LEU A 825 -5.73 -17.57 1.62
N GLY A 826 -6.18 -18.50 2.47
CA GLY A 826 -7.50 -18.47 3.12
C GLY A 826 -7.69 -17.26 4.05
N ASN A 827 -8.94 -16.84 4.20
CA ASN A 827 -9.29 -15.67 5.00
C ASN A 827 -8.93 -15.82 6.49
N GLU A 828 -8.96 -17.04 7.05
CA GLU A 828 -8.59 -17.26 8.45
C GLU A 828 -7.10 -16.98 8.69
N ILE A 829 -6.23 -17.28 7.71
CA ILE A 829 -4.81 -16.90 7.75
C ILE A 829 -4.67 -15.39 7.71
N ILE A 830 -5.38 -14.70 6.82
CA ILE A 830 -5.33 -13.24 6.70
C ILE A 830 -5.80 -12.56 8.00
N TYR A 831 -6.92 -12.99 8.58
CA TYR A 831 -7.41 -12.42 9.83
C TYR A 831 -6.50 -12.70 11.04
N LYS A 832 -5.91 -13.91 11.11
CA LYS A 832 -5.04 -14.31 12.23
C LYS A 832 -3.65 -13.70 12.15
N CYS A 833 -3.04 -13.70 10.97
CA CYS A 833 -1.61 -13.42 10.79
C CYS A 833 -1.33 -12.11 10.02
N PHE A 834 -2.22 -11.63 9.14
CA PHE A 834 -1.89 -10.59 8.14
C PHE A 834 -3.00 -9.55 7.99
N ARG A 835 -3.65 -9.17 9.10
CA ARG A 835 -4.90 -8.39 9.11
C ARG A 835 -4.75 -7.10 8.29
N GLY A 836 -5.63 -6.92 7.30
CA GLY A 836 -5.61 -5.78 6.37
C GLY A 836 -4.95 -6.08 5.01
N THR A 837 -4.28 -7.22 4.84
CA THR A 837 -3.78 -7.67 3.54
C THR A 837 -4.92 -8.19 2.66
N GLN A 838 -4.91 -7.83 1.38
CA GLN A 838 -5.89 -8.33 0.40
C GLN A 838 -5.56 -9.78 -0.01
N SER A 839 -6.57 -10.64 -0.08
CA SER A 839 -6.49 -12.00 -0.65
C SER A 839 -7.76 -12.32 -1.42
N ARG A 840 -7.78 -12.01 -2.72
CA ARG A 840 -9.03 -11.91 -3.50
C ARG A 840 -9.64 -13.24 -3.96
N ILE A 841 -8.87 -14.32 -3.91
CA ILE A 841 -9.30 -15.65 -4.37
C ILE A 841 -9.48 -16.68 -3.24
N GLY A 842 -9.12 -16.33 -1.99
CA GLY A 842 -8.98 -17.32 -0.91
C GLY A 842 -7.90 -18.36 -1.26
N GLY A 843 -7.96 -19.56 -0.66
CA GLY A 843 -7.10 -20.69 -1.04
C GLY A 843 -6.70 -21.57 0.14
N VAL A 844 -5.40 -21.78 0.33
CA VAL A 844 -4.86 -22.71 1.33
C VAL A 844 -5.22 -22.29 2.74
N THR A 845 -5.48 -23.27 3.60
CA THR A 845 -5.82 -23.09 5.01
C THR A 845 -4.60 -23.25 5.91
N LEU A 846 -4.72 -22.88 7.20
CA LEU A 846 -3.67 -23.19 8.20
C LEU A 846 -3.36 -24.69 8.26
N GLU A 847 -4.35 -25.57 8.07
CA GLU A 847 -4.17 -27.02 8.06
C GLU A 847 -3.32 -27.48 6.86
N ILE A 848 -3.52 -26.89 5.67
CA ILE A 848 -2.72 -27.21 4.48
C ILE A 848 -1.26 -26.78 4.70
N LEU A 849 -1.02 -25.56 5.18
CA LEU A 849 0.34 -25.09 5.46
C LEU A 849 1.04 -25.91 6.56
N ALA A 850 0.29 -26.36 7.56
CA ALA A 850 0.79 -27.28 8.58
C ALA A 850 1.17 -28.64 7.99
N LYS A 851 0.31 -29.20 7.14
CA LYS A 851 0.56 -30.47 6.42
C LYS A 851 1.79 -30.39 5.54
N GLU A 852 1.97 -29.33 4.76
CA GLU A 852 3.18 -29.12 3.95
C GLU A 852 4.45 -29.03 4.81
N GLY A 853 4.37 -28.40 5.99
CA GLY A 853 5.46 -28.39 6.98
C GLY A 853 5.82 -29.78 7.51
N LEU A 854 4.82 -30.58 7.86
CA LEU A 854 4.97 -31.96 8.32
C LEU A 854 5.51 -32.86 7.21
N GLU A 855 5.07 -32.67 5.97
CA GLU A 855 5.60 -33.40 4.81
C GLU A 855 7.07 -33.06 4.54
N ARG A 856 7.47 -31.77 4.59
CA ARG A 856 8.90 -31.38 4.49
C ARG A 856 9.74 -31.98 5.63
N PHE A 857 9.19 -32.07 6.84
CA PHE A 857 9.85 -32.75 7.96
C PHE A 857 10.02 -34.26 7.69
N GLN A 858 8.95 -34.96 7.32
CA GLN A 858 8.95 -36.39 7.01
C GLN A 858 9.89 -36.74 5.84
N LEU A 859 10.00 -35.88 4.84
CA LEU A 859 10.92 -36.04 3.71
C LEU A 859 12.40 -35.84 4.09
N THR A 860 12.66 -35.16 5.20
CA THR A 860 14.01 -34.80 5.67
C THR A 860 14.53 -35.74 6.77
N TYR A 861 13.67 -36.10 7.73
CA TYR A 861 14.02 -36.89 8.93
C TYR A 861 13.34 -38.27 8.98
N GLY A 862 12.42 -38.57 8.05
CA GLY A 862 11.80 -39.89 7.97
C GLY A 862 12.75 -41.00 7.52
N LYS A 863 12.28 -42.24 7.55
CA LYS A 863 13.02 -43.41 7.04
C LYS A 863 12.92 -43.48 5.51
N VAL A 864 13.77 -42.73 4.82
CA VAL A 864 13.79 -42.58 3.35
C VAL A 864 15.13 -43.01 2.72
N SER A 865 15.18 -43.14 1.38
CA SER A 865 16.37 -43.55 0.61
C SER A 865 17.55 -42.60 0.83
N PRO A 866 18.82 -43.05 0.83
CA PRO A 866 19.99 -42.17 0.92
C PRO A 866 20.00 -41.00 -0.08
N ASP A 867 19.34 -41.15 -1.24
CA ASP A 867 19.22 -40.10 -2.26
C ASP A 867 18.48 -38.84 -1.76
N THR A 868 17.66 -38.94 -0.70
CA THR A 868 16.97 -37.78 -0.11
C THR A 868 17.90 -36.89 0.73
N HIS A 869 19.16 -37.27 0.94
CA HIS A 869 20.17 -36.40 1.55
C HIS A 869 20.74 -35.36 0.58
N ILE A 870 20.38 -35.41 -0.72
CA ILE A 870 20.76 -34.40 -1.71
C ILE A 870 19.68 -33.32 -1.80
N LEU A 871 20.10 -32.06 -1.74
CA LEU A 871 19.21 -30.90 -1.89
C LEU A 871 18.45 -30.91 -3.21
N ARG A 872 17.12 -30.86 -3.13
CA ARG A 872 16.22 -30.92 -4.29
C ARG A 872 16.47 -29.76 -5.25
N ASN A 873 16.19 -30.04 -6.53
CA ASN A 873 16.12 -29.05 -7.59
C ASN A 873 14.78 -29.19 -8.33
N PRO A 874 13.69 -28.59 -7.80
CA PRO A 874 12.39 -28.65 -8.45
C PRO A 874 12.34 -27.85 -9.75
N GLY A 875 13.32 -27.00 -10.06
CA GLY A 875 13.26 -26.13 -11.24
C GLY A 875 12.31 -24.96 -11.06
N GLN A 876 12.33 -24.28 -9.91
CA GLN A 876 11.49 -23.10 -9.68
C GLN A 876 11.88 -21.93 -10.59
N TYR A 877 13.17 -21.82 -10.94
CA TYR A 877 13.69 -20.73 -11.77
C TYR A 877 13.83 -21.12 -13.24
N HIS A 878 14.23 -22.36 -13.51
CA HIS A 878 14.32 -22.91 -14.86
C HIS A 878 13.65 -24.29 -14.91
N TRP A 879 12.88 -24.55 -15.98
CA TRP A 879 12.25 -25.85 -16.20
C TRP A 879 13.23 -27.02 -16.07
N ARG A 880 12.80 -28.08 -15.36
CA ARG A 880 13.51 -29.35 -15.20
C ARG A 880 12.57 -30.50 -15.55
N HIS A 881 13.12 -31.54 -16.17
CA HIS A 881 12.37 -32.77 -16.40
C HIS A 881 12.04 -33.44 -15.05
N GLY A 882 10.75 -33.71 -14.80
CA GLY A 882 10.26 -34.23 -13.52
C GLY A 882 10.18 -33.18 -12.40
N GLY A 883 10.41 -31.90 -12.71
CA GLY A 883 10.28 -30.79 -11.77
C GLY A 883 8.90 -30.11 -11.81
N GLU A 884 8.89 -28.87 -11.36
CA GLU A 884 7.74 -27.96 -11.37
C GLU A 884 7.24 -27.69 -12.80
N ALA A 885 5.93 -27.45 -12.95
CA ALA A 885 5.33 -27.20 -14.26
C ALA A 885 5.67 -25.80 -14.78
N HIS A 886 6.05 -25.69 -16.06
CA HIS A 886 6.19 -24.40 -16.74
C HIS A 886 5.26 -24.29 -17.93
N ILE A 887 4.79 -23.06 -18.22
CA ILE A 887 4.04 -22.76 -19.45
C ILE A 887 4.94 -22.93 -20.69
N ASN A 888 6.22 -22.55 -20.61
CA ASN A 888 7.17 -22.67 -21.73
C ASN A 888 8.01 -23.95 -21.62
N GLU A 889 7.39 -25.12 -21.81
CA GLU A 889 8.11 -26.40 -21.86
C GLU A 889 8.85 -26.60 -23.21
N PRO A 890 10.07 -27.19 -23.24
CA PRO A 890 10.79 -27.46 -24.50
C PRO A 890 9.99 -28.26 -25.55
N SER A 891 9.13 -29.19 -25.11
CA SER A 891 8.30 -30.02 -25.99
C SER A 891 7.22 -29.20 -26.74
N SER A 892 6.60 -28.22 -26.06
CA SER A 892 5.62 -27.33 -26.68
C SER A 892 6.29 -26.31 -27.60
N ILE A 893 7.45 -25.77 -27.21
CA ILE A 893 8.25 -24.85 -28.03
C ILE A 893 8.68 -25.53 -29.34
N GLY A 894 9.22 -26.74 -29.29
CA GLY A 894 9.62 -27.49 -30.48
C GLY A 894 8.44 -27.79 -31.41
N SER A 895 7.30 -28.17 -30.84
CA SER A 895 6.06 -28.42 -31.60
C SER A 895 5.53 -27.14 -32.28
N LEU A 896 5.61 -25.99 -31.62
CA LEU A 896 5.23 -24.70 -32.19
C LEU A 896 6.16 -24.26 -33.33
N GLN A 897 7.47 -24.49 -33.20
CA GLN A 897 8.45 -24.19 -34.25
C GLN A 897 8.20 -25.04 -35.50
N GLU A 898 8.00 -26.35 -35.34
CA GLU A 898 7.65 -27.26 -36.43
C GLU A 898 6.34 -26.86 -37.12
N ALA A 899 5.30 -26.53 -36.34
CA ALA A 899 4.03 -26.05 -36.87
C ALA A 899 4.18 -24.74 -37.69
N ALA A 900 4.97 -23.78 -37.19
CA ALA A 900 5.15 -22.48 -37.83
C ALA A 900 6.02 -22.53 -39.10
N VAL A 901 7.07 -23.37 -39.11
CA VAL A 901 8.00 -23.49 -40.25
C VAL A 901 7.41 -24.38 -41.36
N ASN A 902 6.91 -25.56 -41.00
CA ASN A 902 6.48 -26.58 -41.96
C ASN A 902 4.95 -26.61 -42.20
N LYS A 903 4.18 -25.73 -41.55
CA LYS A 903 2.70 -25.69 -41.60
C LYS A 903 2.06 -27.02 -41.16
N ASN A 904 2.68 -27.67 -40.19
CA ASN A 904 2.34 -29.01 -39.73
C ASN A 904 1.20 -28.98 -38.69
N GLN A 905 -0.02 -29.34 -39.11
CA GLN A 905 -1.21 -29.33 -38.22
C GLN A 905 -1.07 -30.31 -37.04
N ASN A 906 -0.44 -31.46 -37.22
CA ASN A 906 -0.25 -32.43 -36.13
C ASN A 906 0.68 -31.87 -35.04
N ALA A 907 1.72 -31.12 -35.45
CA ALA A 907 2.57 -30.40 -34.51
C ALA A 907 1.82 -29.25 -33.81
N PHE A 908 0.90 -28.58 -34.49
CA PHE A 908 0.04 -27.56 -33.86
C PHE A 908 -0.93 -28.13 -32.82
N GLU A 909 -1.58 -29.28 -33.10
CA GLU A 909 -2.41 -29.95 -32.10
C GLU A 909 -1.60 -30.49 -30.91
N ALA A 910 -0.38 -30.98 -31.15
CA ALA A 910 0.55 -31.37 -30.09
C ALA A 910 0.94 -30.18 -29.20
N PHE A 911 1.35 -29.05 -29.80
CA PHE A 911 1.61 -27.79 -29.10
C PHE A 911 0.41 -27.37 -28.25
N LYS A 912 -0.79 -27.29 -28.86
CA LYS A 912 -2.03 -26.91 -28.20
C LYS A 912 -2.35 -27.80 -27.01
N LYS A 913 -2.23 -29.13 -27.15
CA LYS A 913 -2.46 -30.07 -26.04
C LYS A 913 -1.50 -29.80 -24.87
N THR A 914 -0.19 -29.84 -25.13
CA THR A 914 0.82 -29.65 -24.07
C THR A 914 0.69 -28.29 -23.40
N THR A 915 0.46 -27.22 -24.18
CA THR A 915 0.26 -25.88 -23.61
C THR A 915 -1.01 -25.79 -22.76
N LEU A 916 -2.12 -26.42 -23.15
CA LEU A 916 -3.32 -26.47 -22.30
C LEU A 916 -3.06 -27.23 -20.99
N ASP A 917 -2.33 -28.34 -21.04
CA ASP A 917 -1.97 -29.13 -19.85
C ASP A 917 -1.02 -28.35 -18.90
N SER A 918 -0.04 -27.60 -19.43
CA SER A 918 0.77 -26.69 -18.61
C SER A 918 -0.06 -25.55 -18.01
N VAL A 919 -0.97 -24.96 -18.78
CA VAL A 919 -1.83 -23.86 -18.30
C VAL A 919 -2.73 -24.30 -17.15
N LYS A 920 -3.27 -25.53 -17.21
CA LYS A 920 -4.04 -26.16 -16.13
C LYS A 920 -3.23 -26.34 -14.83
N LYS A 921 -1.90 -26.43 -14.91
CA LYS A 921 -1.02 -26.54 -13.74
C LYS A 921 -0.55 -25.18 -13.24
N CYS A 922 -0.31 -24.21 -14.12
CA CYS A 922 0.39 -22.98 -13.74
C CYS A 922 -0.52 -21.78 -13.43
N ALA A 923 -1.69 -21.64 -14.06
CA ALA A 923 -2.42 -20.36 -14.12
C ALA A 923 -3.91 -20.45 -13.72
N LEU A 924 -4.48 -19.33 -13.25
CA LEU A 924 -5.89 -19.24 -12.84
C LEU A 924 -6.86 -19.58 -13.98
N ARG A 925 -6.62 -19.09 -15.19
CA ARG A 925 -7.40 -19.47 -16.39
C ARG A 925 -7.38 -20.96 -16.72
N GLY A 926 -6.44 -21.72 -16.15
CA GLY A 926 -6.39 -23.18 -16.27
C GLY A 926 -7.43 -23.89 -15.41
N GLN A 927 -7.95 -23.22 -14.38
CA GLN A 927 -9.01 -23.73 -13.49
C GLN A 927 -10.42 -23.35 -13.98
N LEU A 928 -10.55 -22.77 -15.18
CA LEU A 928 -11.82 -22.31 -15.76
C LEU A 928 -12.21 -23.18 -16.95
N GLU A 929 -13.50 -23.52 -17.02
CA GLU A 929 -14.11 -24.23 -18.15
C GLU A 929 -15.23 -23.38 -18.77
N PHE A 930 -15.49 -23.61 -20.07
CA PHE A 930 -16.59 -22.93 -20.76
C PHE A 930 -17.91 -23.64 -20.47
N VAL A 931 -18.97 -22.87 -20.18
CA VAL A 931 -20.35 -23.40 -20.18
C VAL A 931 -20.77 -23.67 -21.63
N THR A 932 -21.16 -24.91 -21.93
CA THR A 932 -21.42 -25.40 -23.31
C THR A 932 -22.91 -25.66 -23.59
N ASP A 933 -23.80 -24.92 -22.93
CA ASP A 933 -25.26 -25.02 -23.06
C ASP A 933 -25.81 -24.42 -24.38
N ARG A 934 -25.00 -23.66 -25.10
CA ARG A 934 -25.36 -23.03 -26.38
C ARG A 934 -25.28 -23.99 -27.56
N GLN A 935 -26.22 -23.84 -28.49
CA GLN A 935 -26.17 -24.53 -29.78
C GLN A 935 -24.88 -24.17 -30.55
N LYS A 936 -24.20 -25.19 -31.06
CA LYS A 936 -23.02 -25.02 -31.91
C LYS A 936 -23.44 -24.49 -33.28
N ILE A 937 -22.75 -23.45 -33.75
CA ILE A 937 -22.87 -22.89 -35.11
C ILE A 937 -21.83 -23.51 -36.04
N ASP A 938 -22.00 -23.36 -37.36
CA ASP A 938 -20.96 -23.75 -38.31
C ASP A 938 -19.74 -22.81 -38.21
N ILE A 939 -18.53 -23.32 -38.47
CA ILE A 939 -17.32 -22.50 -38.41
C ILE A 939 -17.30 -21.38 -39.46
N SER A 940 -18.05 -21.52 -40.55
CA SER A 940 -18.24 -20.49 -41.57
C SER A 940 -19.10 -19.30 -41.11
N GLU A 941 -19.85 -19.44 -40.02
CA GLU A 941 -20.59 -18.33 -39.37
C GLU A 941 -19.71 -17.50 -38.42
N VAL A 942 -18.52 -17.97 -38.08
CA VAL A 942 -17.56 -17.27 -37.20
C VAL A 942 -16.79 -16.21 -37.99
N GLU A 943 -16.41 -15.10 -37.33
CA GLU A 943 -15.57 -14.08 -37.97
C GLU A 943 -14.27 -14.68 -38.53
N PRO A 944 -13.87 -14.33 -39.77
CA PRO A 944 -12.73 -15.00 -40.41
C PRO A 944 -11.43 -14.64 -39.71
N ALA A 945 -10.47 -15.58 -39.72
CA ALA A 945 -9.19 -15.40 -39.04
C ALA A 945 -8.45 -14.11 -39.47
N SER A 946 -8.62 -13.65 -40.71
CA SER A 946 -8.08 -12.39 -41.23
C SER A 946 -8.58 -11.14 -40.51
N GLU A 947 -9.77 -11.18 -39.90
CA GLU A 947 -10.29 -10.09 -39.06
C GLU A 947 -9.88 -10.27 -37.59
N ILE A 948 -9.85 -11.51 -37.09
CA ILE A 948 -9.38 -11.83 -35.73
C ILE A 948 -7.95 -11.34 -35.50
N VAL A 949 -7.02 -11.60 -36.44
CA VAL A 949 -5.59 -11.23 -36.28
C VAL A 949 -5.34 -9.73 -36.20
N LYS A 950 -6.27 -8.88 -36.68
CA LYS A 950 -6.18 -7.42 -36.54
C LYS A 950 -6.29 -6.96 -35.08
N ARG A 951 -6.87 -7.80 -34.22
CA ARG A 951 -6.95 -7.60 -32.76
C ARG A 951 -5.62 -7.92 -32.06
N PHE A 952 -4.67 -8.58 -32.72
CA PHE A 952 -3.41 -9.01 -32.10
C PHE A 952 -2.32 -7.94 -32.20
N ALA A 953 -1.55 -7.81 -31.12
CA ALA A 953 -0.35 -6.99 -31.06
C ALA A 953 0.85 -7.81 -30.56
N THR A 954 2.03 -7.64 -31.17
CA THR A 954 3.26 -8.22 -30.61
C THR A 954 3.69 -7.42 -29.38
N GLY A 955 4.17 -8.11 -28.35
CA GLY A 955 4.67 -7.48 -27.12
C GLY A 955 5.74 -6.40 -27.35
N ALA A 956 5.76 -5.42 -26.46
CA ALA A 956 6.67 -4.26 -26.52
C ALA A 956 8.12 -4.65 -26.18
N MET A 957 8.88 -5.13 -27.18
CA MET A 957 10.24 -5.62 -27.01
C MET A 957 11.26 -4.67 -27.65
N SER A 958 12.09 -4.02 -26.82
CA SER A 958 13.01 -2.98 -27.31
C SER A 958 14.11 -3.52 -28.23
N PHE A 959 14.44 -2.75 -29.28
CA PHE A 959 15.72 -2.92 -29.98
C PHE A 959 16.88 -2.77 -28.99
N GLY A 960 17.72 -3.79 -28.92
CA GLY A 960 18.77 -3.98 -27.91
C GLY A 960 18.41 -5.02 -26.84
N SER A 961 17.14 -5.19 -26.49
CA SER A 961 16.69 -6.41 -25.81
C SER A 961 16.73 -7.57 -26.79
N ILE A 962 16.06 -7.41 -27.94
CA ILE A 962 16.11 -8.30 -29.11
C ILE A 962 16.97 -7.69 -30.24
N SER A 963 17.37 -8.53 -31.20
CA SER A 963 18.14 -8.09 -32.36
C SER A 963 17.31 -7.25 -33.35
N LEU A 964 17.97 -6.58 -34.28
CA LEU A 964 17.29 -5.76 -35.29
C LEU A 964 16.44 -6.62 -36.23
N GLU A 965 16.95 -7.80 -36.59
CA GLU A 965 16.33 -8.77 -37.49
C GLU A 965 15.03 -9.29 -36.88
N ALA A 966 15.05 -9.69 -35.59
CA ALA A 966 13.87 -10.12 -34.86
C ALA A 966 12.83 -8.98 -34.77
N HIS A 967 13.27 -7.77 -34.43
CA HIS A 967 12.39 -6.60 -34.30
C HIS A 967 11.75 -6.20 -35.64
N GLN A 968 12.50 -6.23 -36.74
CA GLN A 968 11.98 -5.93 -38.07
C GLN A 968 11.05 -7.02 -38.57
N THR A 969 11.39 -8.30 -38.36
CA THR A 969 10.55 -9.46 -38.73
C THR A 969 9.16 -9.37 -38.10
N LEU A 970 9.08 -9.03 -36.81
CA LEU A 970 7.81 -8.79 -36.13
C LEU A 970 7.03 -7.65 -36.79
N SER A 971 7.68 -6.52 -37.08
CA SER A 971 6.99 -5.38 -37.70
C SER A 971 6.44 -5.67 -39.10
N ILE A 972 7.25 -6.27 -39.98
CA ILE A 972 6.83 -6.66 -41.34
C ILE A 972 5.67 -7.66 -41.28
N THR A 973 5.75 -8.65 -40.38
CA THR A 973 4.70 -9.67 -40.25
C THR A 973 3.38 -9.07 -39.80
N MET A 974 3.38 -8.24 -38.75
CA MET A 974 2.15 -7.64 -38.24
C MET A 974 1.51 -6.66 -39.23
N ASN A 975 2.33 -5.83 -39.89
CA ASN A 975 1.86 -4.91 -40.94
C ASN A 975 1.20 -5.68 -42.10
N ARG A 976 1.80 -6.79 -42.53
CA ARG A 976 1.27 -7.64 -43.62
C ARG A 976 -0.07 -8.30 -43.29
N ILE A 977 -0.32 -8.66 -42.03
CA ILE A 977 -1.59 -9.28 -41.59
C ILE A 977 -2.61 -8.27 -41.04
N GLY A 978 -2.31 -6.98 -41.05
CA GLY A 978 -3.18 -5.93 -40.50
C GLY A 978 -3.28 -5.90 -38.97
N GLY A 979 -2.41 -6.63 -38.26
CA GLY A 979 -2.24 -6.51 -36.81
C GLY A 979 -1.23 -5.43 -36.44
N LYS A 980 -0.84 -5.32 -35.16
CA LYS A 980 0.07 -4.26 -34.69
C LYS A 980 1.39 -4.80 -34.15
N SER A 981 2.49 -4.07 -34.39
CA SER A 981 3.78 -4.30 -33.71
C SER A 981 4.17 -3.11 -32.85
N ASN A 982 4.98 -3.34 -31.82
CA ASN A 982 5.34 -2.34 -30.82
C ASN A 982 6.87 -2.21 -30.70
N THR A 983 7.39 -0.98 -30.66
CA THR A 983 8.84 -0.69 -30.57
C THR A 983 9.51 -1.12 -29.27
N GLY A 984 8.74 -1.23 -28.19
CA GLY A 984 9.30 -1.15 -26.84
C GLY A 984 10.08 0.15 -26.59
N GLU A 985 10.83 0.17 -25.50
CA GLU A 985 11.60 1.32 -24.99
C GLU A 985 12.89 1.64 -25.79
N GLY A 986 13.06 1.07 -26.99
CA GLY A 986 14.33 1.10 -27.72
C GLY A 986 14.52 2.30 -28.65
N GLY A 987 13.45 3.07 -28.89
CA GLY A 987 13.35 3.93 -30.06
C GLY A 987 13.22 3.14 -31.37
N GLU A 988 13.11 3.85 -32.49
CA GLU A 988 13.06 3.27 -33.83
C GLU A 988 13.80 4.20 -34.82
N ASP A 989 14.60 3.64 -35.73
CA ASP A 989 15.31 4.43 -36.75
C ASP A 989 14.32 4.91 -37.84
N SER A 990 14.44 6.17 -38.24
CA SER A 990 13.56 6.84 -39.21
C SER A 990 13.58 6.19 -40.60
N ASP A 991 14.65 5.49 -40.98
CA ASP A 991 14.74 4.77 -42.25
C ASP A 991 13.71 3.63 -42.38
N ARG A 992 13.08 3.22 -41.25
CA ARG A 992 11.98 2.26 -41.22
C ARG A 992 10.65 2.86 -41.67
N TYR A 993 10.51 4.19 -41.67
CA TYR A 993 9.27 4.91 -42.03
C TYR A 993 9.17 5.19 -43.54
N LEU A 994 10.25 5.01 -44.30
CA LEU A 994 10.31 5.36 -45.72
C LEU A 994 9.48 4.40 -46.60
N ASN A 995 9.38 3.12 -46.24
CA ASN A 995 8.58 2.14 -46.98
C ASN A 995 7.21 1.95 -46.30
N GLN A 996 6.16 2.36 -47.01
CA GLN A 996 4.76 2.28 -46.58
C GLN A 996 3.97 1.16 -47.25
N ASP A 997 4.59 0.33 -48.10
CA ASP A 997 3.96 -0.91 -48.60
C ASP A 997 3.70 -1.87 -47.43
N PRO A 998 2.44 -2.23 -47.10
CA PRO A 998 2.13 -3.09 -45.96
C PRO A 998 2.83 -4.46 -46.00
N ASN A 999 3.19 -4.96 -47.19
CA ASN A 999 3.87 -6.25 -47.34
C ASN A 999 5.32 -6.23 -46.88
N ASN A 1000 5.96 -5.04 -46.88
CA ASN A 1000 7.40 -4.84 -46.68
C ASN A 1000 7.72 -3.69 -45.71
N SER A 1001 6.71 -3.04 -45.11
CA SER A 1001 6.90 -1.93 -44.20
C SER A 1001 7.56 -2.40 -42.90
N ARG A 1002 8.66 -1.73 -42.54
CA ARG A 1002 9.43 -1.99 -41.33
C ARG A 1002 8.97 -1.11 -40.16
N ARG A 1003 8.00 -0.21 -40.35
CA ARG A 1003 7.48 0.70 -39.33
C ARG A 1003 6.73 -0.09 -38.25
N SER A 1004 7.03 0.11 -36.97
CA SER A 1004 6.13 -0.39 -35.91
C SER A 1004 4.90 0.52 -35.73
N ALA A 1005 3.69 -0.08 -35.76
CA ALA A 1005 2.42 0.64 -35.62
C ALA A 1005 2.25 1.31 -34.25
N ILE A 1006 2.69 0.64 -33.18
CA ILE A 1006 2.68 1.14 -31.81
C ILE A 1006 4.07 1.67 -31.45
N LYS A 1007 4.12 2.91 -30.98
CA LYS A 1007 5.35 3.61 -30.57
C LYS A 1007 5.28 3.83 -29.06
N GLN A 1008 6.22 3.27 -28.31
CA GLN A 1008 6.21 3.34 -26.85
C GLN A 1008 6.90 4.61 -26.33
N VAL A 1009 6.34 5.21 -25.27
CA VAL A 1009 6.88 6.34 -24.51
C VAL A 1009 7.08 5.84 -23.08
N ALA A 1010 8.34 5.71 -22.68
CA ALA A 1010 8.75 5.17 -21.37
C ALA A 1010 9.70 6.15 -20.65
N SER A 1011 9.93 5.94 -19.35
CA SER A 1011 10.66 6.87 -18.45
C SER A 1011 11.97 7.42 -19.01
N GLY A 1012 12.83 6.57 -19.60
CA GLY A 1012 14.10 6.98 -20.18
C GLY A 1012 14.02 7.80 -21.48
N ARG A 1013 12.83 7.95 -22.08
CA ARG A 1013 12.54 8.67 -23.35
C ARG A 1013 13.47 8.34 -24.53
N PHE A 1014 14.11 7.16 -24.51
CA PHE A 1014 15.08 6.75 -25.53
C PHE A 1014 14.47 6.73 -26.93
N GLY A 1015 15.06 7.53 -27.84
CA GLY A 1015 14.62 7.64 -29.23
C GLY A 1015 13.27 8.35 -29.45
N VAL A 1016 12.63 8.87 -28.39
CA VAL A 1016 11.38 9.64 -28.51
C VAL A 1016 11.70 11.00 -29.13
N THR A 1017 11.15 11.25 -30.31
CA THR A 1017 11.36 12.46 -31.12
C THR A 1017 10.06 12.83 -31.84
N ALA A 1018 9.92 14.07 -32.32
CA ALA A 1018 8.74 14.49 -33.08
C ALA A 1018 8.46 13.56 -34.29
N SER A 1019 9.48 13.15 -35.04
CA SER A 1019 9.34 12.20 -36.16
C SER A 1019 8.89 10.82 -35.71
N TYR A 1020 9.39 10.33 -34.57
CA TYR A 1020 8.98 9.04 -33.99
C TYR A 1020 7.51 9.05 -33.56
N LEU A 1021 7.05 10.15 -32.91
CA LEU A 1021 5.67 10.32 -32.45
C LEU A 1021 4.69 10.48 -33.62
N ALA A 1022 5.06 11.26 -34.64
CA ALA A 1022 4.26 11.46 -35.85
C ALA A 1022 4.11 10.20 -36.73
N ASN A 1023 4.97 9.20 -36.56
CA ASN A 1023 4.93 7.92 -37.30
C ASN A 1023 4.32 6.76 -36.47
N ALA A 1024 3.40 7.09 -35.57
CA ALA A 1024 2.63 6.17 -34.73
C ALA A 1024 1.17 6.07 -35.19
N ASP A 1025 0.59 4.87 -35.10
CA ASP A 1025 -0.88 4.68 -35.12
C ASP A 1025 -1.44 4.65 -33.69
N ASP A 1026 -0.69 4.02 -32.77
CA ASP A 1026 -0.93 4.08 -31.32
C ASP A 1026 0.34 4.62 -30.61
N LEU A 1027 0.17 5.55 -29.69
CA LEU A 1027 1.22 6.00 -28.76
C LEU A 1027 0.99 5.34 -27.39
N GLN A 1028 1.93 4.52 -26.93
CA GLN A 1028 1.79 3.77 -25.68
C GLN A 1028 2.67 4.34 -24.57
N ILE A 1029 2.05 4.99 -23.57
CA ILE A 1029 2.69 5.35 -22.30
C ILE A 1029 2.92 4.06 -21.50
N LYS A 1030 4.17 3.76 -21.16
CA LYS A 1030 4.57 2.56 -20.40
C LYS A 1030 4.79 2.90 -18.93
N MET A 1031 3.74 2.80 -18.11
CA MET A 1031 3.88 2.96 -16.66
C MET A 1031 4.68 1.79 -16.05
N ALA A 1032 4.35 0.55 -16.43
CA ALA A 1032 4.99 -0.64 -15.85
C ALA A 1032 5.10 -1.84 -16.82
N GLN A 1033 5.72 -2.93 -16.37
CA GLN A 1033 5.74 -4.24 -17.03
C GLN A 1033 5.73 -5.39 -16.01
N GLY A 1034 5.10 -6.51 -16.34
CA GLY A 1034 4.90 -7.65 -15.43
C GLY A 1034 6.15 -8.20 -14.75
N ALA A 1035 7.25 -8.37 -15.50
CA ALA A 1035 8.50 -8.91 -14.96
C ALA A 1035 9.22 -8.03 -13.91
N LYS A 1036 8.85 -6.74 -13.82
CA LYS A 1036 9.51 -5.74 -12.96
C LYS A 1036 8.70 -4.44 -12.86
N PRO A 1037 7.50 -4.49 -12.27
CA PRO A 1037 6.72 -3.28 -12.04
C PRO A 1037 7.38 -2.44 -10.93
N GLY A 1038 7.21 -1.12 -11.01
CA GLY A 1038 7.94 -0.16 -10.15
C GLY A 1038 9.45 -0.05 -10.41
N GLU A 1039 9.99 -0.69 -11.46
CA GLU A 1039 11.42 -0.61 -11.83
C GLU A 1039 11.61 -0.15 -13.30
N GLY A 1040 12.76 0.50 -13.56
CA GLY A 1040 13.11 0.97 -14.90
C GLY A 1040 13.49 -0.13 -15.90
N GLY A 1041 13.43 0.19 -17.19
CA GLY A 1041 14.07 -0.60 -18.23
C GLY A 1041 15.58 -0.75 -17.97
N GLU A 1042 16.14 -1.94 -18.21
CA GLU A 1042 17.57 -2.22 -18.01
C GLU A 1042 18.14 -2.83 -19.30
N LEU A 1043 19.27 -2.29 -19.77
CA LEU A 1043 20.03 -2.83 -20.90
C LEU A 1043 21.52 -2.86 -20.53
N PRO A 1044 22.15 -4.05 -20.40
CA PRO A 1044 23.58 -4.17 -20.09
C PRO A 1044 24.47 -3.46 -21.11
N GLY A 1045 25.52 -2.80 -20.64
CA GLY A 1045 26.38 -1.93 -21.47
C GLY A 1045 27.01 -2.64 -22.68
N TYR A 1046 27.37 -3.92 -22.54
CA TYR A 1046 27.90 -4.73 -23.65
C TYR A 1046 26.90 -4.97 -24.78
N LYS A 1047 25.58 -4.80 -24.54
CA LYS A 1047 24.55 -4.83 -25.59
C LYS A 1047 24.30 -3.46 -26.23
N VAL A 1048 24.89 -2.38 -25.73
CA VAL A 1048 24.71 -1.01 -26.25
C VAL A 1048 25.69 -0.76 -27.39
N THR A 1049 25.37 -1.34 -28.55
CA THR A 1049 26.13 -1.17 -29.80
C THR A 1049 26.06 0.28 -30.31
N LYS A 1050 26.88 0.61 -31.33
CA LYS A 1050 26.86 1.94 -31.97
C LYS A 1050 25.48 2.30 -32.53
N ASP A 1051 24.77 1.34 -33.13
CA ASP A 1051 23.45 1.58 -33.72
C ASP A 1051 22.38 1.76 -32.64
N ILE A 1052 22.41 0.95 -31.58
CA ILE A 1052 21.52 1.12 -30.42
C ILE A 1052 21.76 2.48 -29.76
N ALA A 1053 23.02 2.89 -29.60
CA ALA A 1053 23.38 4.20 -29.07
C ALA A 1053 22.88 5.35 -29.99
N LYS A 1054 23.04 5.22 -31.32
CA LYS A 1054 22.52 6.18 -32.32
C LYS A 1054 20.99 6.30 -32.26
N THR A 1055 20.27 5.18 -32.11
CA THR A 1055 18.80 5.15 -32.00
C THR A 1055 18.35 5.80 -30.69
N ARG A 1056 18.96 5.42 -29.56
CA ARG A 1056 18.59 5.89 -28.22
C ARG A 1056 19.11 7.27 -27.84
N LYS A 1057 20.01 7.86 -28.65
CA LYS A 1057 20.77 9.10 -28.36
C LYS A 1057 21.65 8.97 -27.11
N SER A 1058 22.26 7.79 -26.93
CA SER A 1058 23.12 7.46 -25.78
C SER A 1058 24.58 7.21 -26.19
N VAL A 1059 25.42 6.81 -25.23
CA VAL A 1059 26.84 6.49 -25.46
C VAL A 1059 27.02 4.97 -25.68
N PRO A 1060 27.77 4.51 -26.70
CA PRO A 1060 28.08 3.10 -26.90
C PRO A 1060 28.80 2.47 -25.69
N GLY A 1061 28.51 1.20 -25.38
CA GLY A 1061 29.14 0.44 -24.29
C GLY A 1061 28.67 0.79 -22.87
N VAL A 1062 27.96 1.90 -22.67
CA VAL A 1062 27.47 2.35 -21.37
C VAL A 1062 26.12 1.69 -21.06
N GLY A 1063 25.99 1.05 -19.90
CA GLY A 1063 24.73 0.43 -19.46
C GLY A 1063 23.60 1.44 -19.29
N LEU A 1064 22.41 1.11 -19.79
CA LEU A 1064 21.23 1.97 -19.73
C LEU A 1064 20.24 1.40 -18.71
N ILE A 1065 20.15 2.06 -17.56
CA ILE A 1065 19.12 1.84 -16.56
C ILE A 1065 18.20 3.06 -16.63
N SER A 1066 16.98 2.92 -17.15
CA SER A 1066 15.98 3.99 -17.14
C SER A 1066 15.65 4.37 -15.69
N PRO A 1067 15.26 5.62 -15.39
CA PRO A 1067 14.61 5.93 -14.12
C PRO A 1067 13.39 5.02 -13.91
N PRO A 1068 13.07 4.58 -12.69
CA PRO A 1068 11.82 3.90 -12.41
C PRO A 1068 10.58 4.77 -12.74
N PRO A 1069 10.47 6.05 -12.31
CA PRO A 1069 9.32 6.88 -12.62
C PRO A 1069 9.45 7.54 -14.00
N HIS A 1070 8.30 7.94 -14.54
CA HIS A 1070 8.25 9.05 -15.49
C HIS A 1070 8.40 10.35 -14.69
N HIS A 1071 9.47 11.13 -14.91
CA HIS A 1071 9.68 12.41 -14.19
C HIS A 1071 8.69 13.52 -14.60
N ASP A 1072 7.82 13.24 -15.56
CA ASP A 1072 6.68 14.03 -15.99
C ASP A 1072 5.32 13.38 -15.64
N ILE A 1073 5.32 12.34 -14.78
CA ILE A 1073 4.10 11.74 -14.21
C ILE A 1073 4.34 11.41 -12.74
N TYR A 1074 3.96 12.31 -11.83
CA TYR A 1074 3.99 12.06 -10.38
C TYR A 1074 2.60 11.88 -9.76
N SER A 1075 1.53 12.05 -10.54
CA SER A 1075 0.14 11.75 -10.17
C SER A 1075 -0.76 11.61 -11.41
N ILE A 1076 -2.06 11.35 -11.21
CA ILE A 1076 -3.01 11.15 -12.31
C ILE A 1076 -3.20 12.39 -13.21
N GLU A 1077 -3.19 13.59 -12.64
CA GLU A 1077 -3.32 14.82 -13.43
C GLU A 1077 -2.07 15.09 -14.29
N ASP A 1078 -0.89 14.69 -13.82
CA ASP A 1078 0.35 14.75 -14.61
C ASP A 1078 0.32 13.73 -15.78
N LEU A 1079 -0.30 12.55 -15.59
CA LEU A 1079 -0.56 11.61 -16.70
C LEU A 1079 -1.53 12.20 -17.73
N ALA A 1080 -2.58 12.90 -17.27
CA ALA A 1080 -3.54 13.55 -18.17
C ALA A 1080 -2.86 14.61 -19.05
N GLU A 1081 -1.90 15.36 -18.49
CA GLU A 1081 -1.07 16.31 -19.26
C GLU A 1081 -0.20 15.59 -20.30
N LEU A 1082 0.48 14.48 -19.97
CA LEU A 1082 1.23 13.72 -20.98
C LEU A 1082 0.32 13.14 -22.07
N ILE A 1083 -0.92 12.73 -21.74
CA ILE A 1083 -1.91 12.30 -22.74
C ILE A 1083 -2.29 13.47 -23.66
N TYR A 1084 -2.41 14.69 -23.12
CA TYR A 1084 -2.65 15.91 -23.91
C TYR A 1084 -1.48 16.24 -24.83
N ASP A 1085 -0.25 16.27 -24.32
CA ASP A 1085 0.98 16.50 -25.09
C ASP A 1085 1.13 15.52 -26.26
N LEU A 1086 0.90 14.23 -26.01
CA LEU A 1086 1.01 13.21 -27.06
C LEU A 1086 -0.05 13.40 -28.15
N LYS A 1087 -1.29 13.78 -27.81
CA LYS A 1087 -2.33 14.13 -28.80
C LYS A 1087 -2.01 15.41 -29.56
N CYS A 1088 -1.38 16.40 -28.93
CA CYS A 1088 -0.87 17.58 -29.61
C CYS A 1088 0.27 17.24 -30.59
N SER A 1089 1.11 16.25 -30.24
CA SER A 1089 2.22 15.79 -31.11
C SER A 1089 1.75 14.97 -32.32
N ASN A 1090 0.68 14.20 -32.18
CA ASN A 1090 0.07 13.42 -33.26
C ASN A 1090 -1.45 13.25 -33.00
N PRO A 1091 -2.31 14.10 -33.60
CA PRO A 1091 -3.75 14.09 -33.34
C PRO A 1091 -4.48 12.87 -33.91
N ASN A 1092 -3.81 12.07 -34.75
CA ASN A 1092 -4.37 10.85 -35.33
C ASN A 1092 -4.01 9.59 -34.53
N ALA A 1093 -3.04 9.66 -33.61
CA ALA A 1093 -2.60 8.50 -32.85
C ALA A 1093 -3.52 8.24 -31.65
N ARG A 1094 -3.92 6.97 -31.49
CA ARG A 1094 -4.67 6.52 -30.31
C ARG A 1094 -3.75 6.47 -29.10
N ILE A 1095 -4.13 7.08 -27.98
CA ILE A 1095 -3.30 7.03 -26.77
C ILE A 1095 -3.61 5.78 -25.95
N SER A 1096 -2.56 4.99 -25.69
CA SER A 1096 -2.59 3.78 -24.87
C SER A 1096 -1.78 3.96 -23.59
N VAL A 1097 -2.29 3.44 -22.47
CA VAL A 1097 -1.55 3.36 -21.20
C VAL A 1097 -1.37 1.89 -20.84
N LYS A 1098 -0.12 1.50 -20.53
CA LYS A 1098 0.22 0.14 -20.11
C LYS A 1098 0.44 0.10 -18.60
N LEU A 1099 -0.48 -0.57 -17.92
CA LEU A 1099 -0.48 -0.87 -16.48
C LEU A 1099 -0.07 -2.33 -16.24
N VAL A 1100 0.16 -2.68 -14.98
CA VAL A 1100 0.38 -4.07 -14.54
C VAL A 1100 -0.70 -4.46 -13.54
N SER A 1101 -1.12 -5.71 -13.58
CA SER A 1101 -2.09 -6.28 -12.64
C SER A 1101 -1.57 -6.21 -11.21
N GLU A 1102 -2.30 -5.50 -10.35
CA GLU A 1102 -2.25 -5.51 -8.89
C GLU A 1102 -3.65 -5.18 -8.34
N VAL A 1103 -3.91 -5.27 -7.02
CA VAL A 1103 -5.17 -4.76 -6.44
C VAL A 1103 -5.26 -3.24 -6.59
N GLY A 1104 -6.42 -2.73 -7.02
CA GLY A 1104 -6.65 -1.30 -7.24
C GLY A 1104 -6.36 -0.86 -8.68
N VAL A 1105 -5.83 -1.73 -9.55
CA VAL A 1105 -5.56 -1.42 -10.96
C VAL A 1105 -6.83 -0.98 -11.71
N GLY A 1106 -8.02 -1.44 -11.31
CA GLY A 1106 -9.29 -1.01 -11.90
C GLY A 1106 -9.69 0.42 -11.51
N VAL A 1107 -9.28 0.86 -10.31
CA VAL A 1107 -9.45 2.24 -9.85
C VAL A 1107 -8.46 3.15 -10.60
N VAL A 1108 -7.19 2.75 -10.69
CA VAL A 1108 -6.17 3.44 -11.52
C VAL A 1108 -6.64 3.57 -12.97
N ALA A 1109 -7.17 2.50 -13.56
CA ALA A 1109 -7.70 2.50 -14.92
C ALA A 1109 -8.89 3.44 -15.12
N SER A 1110 -9.69 3.69 -14.08
CA SER A 1110 -10.78 4.68 -14.11
C SER A 1110 -10.23 6.10 -14.16
N GLY A 1111 -9.21 6.41 -13.35
CA GLY A 1111 -8.44 7.65 -13.48
C GLY A 1111 -7.85 7.83 -14.89
N VAL A 1112 -7.19 6.80 -15.42
CA VAL A 1112 -6.61 6.78 -16.79
C VAL A 1112 -7.65 7.07 -17.87
N ALA A 1113 -8.88 6.54 -17.74
CA ALA A 1113 -9.98 6.83 -18.64
C ALA A 1113 -10.51 8.27 -18.50
N LYS A 1114 -10.55 8.83 -17.28
CA LYS A 1114 -10.87 10.26 -17.04
C LYS A 1114 -9.80 11.18 -17.65
N GLY A 1115 -8.53 10.78 -17.60
CA GLY A 1115 -7.39 11.38 -18.31
C GLY A 1115 -7.44 11.28 -19.84
N LYS A 1116 -8.54 10.79 -20.43
CA LYS A 1116 -8.81 10.71 -21.87
C LYS A 1116 -7.91 9.73 -22.64
N ALA A 1117 -7.35 8.71 -21.97
CA ALA A 1117 -6.73 7.57 -22.67
C ALA A 1117 -7.80 6.72 -23.40
N GLU A 1118 -7.43 6.11 -24.52
CA GLU A 1118 -8.35 5.38 -25.41
C GLU A 1118 -8.08 3.87 -25.45
N HIS A 1119 -6.99 3.42 -24.82
CA HIS A 1119 -6.61 2.02 -24.76
C HIS A 1119 -5.85 1.73 -23.45
N ILE A 1120 -6.32 0.74 -22.69
CA ILE A 1120 -5.68 0.35 -21.43
C ILE A 1120 -5.19 -1.10 -21.58
N VAL A 1121 -3.90 -1.32 -21.35
CA VAL A 1121 -3.27 -2.64 -21.38
C VAL A 1121 -2.99 -3.08 -19.95
N ILE A 1122 -3.50 -4.24 -19.55
CA ILE A 1122 -3.25 -4.83 -18.22
C ILE A 1122 -2.31 -6.02 -18.37
N SER A 1123 -1.02 -5.80 -18.12
CA SER A 1123 -0.03 -6.88 -18.17
C SER A 1123 -0.02 -7.72 -16.90
N GLY A 1124 0.03 -9.04 -17.03
CA GLY A 1124 0.23 -9.96 -15.90
C GLY A 1124 1.70 -10.11 -15.50
N HIS A 1125 1.93 -10.65 -14.30
CA HIS A 1125 3.26 -11.01 -13.77
C HIS A 1125 4.06 -11.98 -14.67
N ASP A 1126 3.35 -12.74 -15.51
CA ASP A 1126 3.88 -13.72 -16.46
C ASP A 1126 4.60 -13.07 -17.67
N GLY A 1127 4.48 -11.75 -17.84
CA GLY A 1127 5.13 -11.01 -18.93
C GLY A 1127 6.67 -11.06 -18.87
N GLY A 1128 7.33 -11.30 -20.00
CA GLY A 1128 8.79 -11.45 -20.08
C GLY A 1128 9.63 -10.16 -20.04
N THR A 1129 10.92 -10.31 -19.73
CA THR A 1129 11.93 -9.23 -19.80
C THR A 1129 13.26 -9.71 -20.40
N GLY A 1130 14.03 -8.78 -20.99
CA GLY A 1130 15.41 -9.03 -21.40
C GLY A 1130 16.45 -8.97 -20.27
N ALA A 1131 16.13 -8.30 -19.16
CA ALA A 1131 16.93 -8.22 -17.94
C ALA A 1131 16.08 -7.69 -16.75
N SER A 1132 16.22 -8.29 -15.57
CA SER A 1132 15.66 -7.81 -14.29
C SER A 1132 16.32 -8.51 -13.09
N SER A 1133 16.10 -8.00 -11.88
CA SER A 1133 16.25 -8.77 -10.62
C SER A 1133 15.35 -10.02 -10.65
N TRP A 1134 15.80 -11.11 -10.02
CA TRP A 1134 14.96 -12.32 -9.84
C TRP A 1134 13.77 -12.05 -8.91
N THR A 1135 13.98 -11.25 -7.86
CA THR A 1135 12.92 -10.75 -6.97
C THR A 1135 11.85 -9.97 -7.74
N GLY A 1136 12.22 -9.19 -8.76
CA GLY A 1136 11.26 -8.54 -9.65
C GLY A 1136 10.43 -9.54 -10.44
N ILE A 1137 11.07 -10.54 -11.06
CA ILE A 1137 10.42 -11.52 -11.94
C ILE A 1137 9.47 -12.44 -11.16
N LYS A 1138 9.87 -12.94 -9.99
CA LYS A 1138 9.11 -13.95 -9.23
C LYS A 1138 8.05 -13.36 -8.29
N ASN A 1139 8.29 -12.17 -7.74
CA ASN A 1139 7.61 -11.68 -6.56
C ASN A 1139 6.89 -10.34 -6.70
N ALA A 1140 6.74 -9.79 -7.92
CA ALA A 1140 6.01 -8.55 -8.16
C ALA A 1140 5.01 -8.69 -9.32
N GLY A 1141 3.89 -7.97 -9.22
CA GLY A 1141 2.76 -8.13 -10.14
C GLY A 1141 1.89 -9.36 -9.87
N LEU A 1142 0.71 -9.40 -10.51
CA LEU A 1142 -0.31 -10.43 -10.32
C LEU A 1142 -0.77 -11.08 -11.63
N PRO A 1143 -1.55 -12.18 -11.56
CA PRO A 1143 -2.26 -12.73 -12.72
C PRO A 1143 -3.09 -11.65 -13.43
N TRP A 1144 -2.99 -11.60 -14.76
CA TRP A 1144 -3.77 -10.65 -15.56
C TRP A 1144 -5.27 -10.98 -15.50
N GLU A 1145 -5.65 -12.22 -15.20
CA GLU A 1145 -7.03 -12.64 -14.99
C GLU A 1145 -7.73 -11.77 -13.93
N LEU A 1146 -7.04 -11.47 -12.82
CA LEU A 1146 -7.54 -10.61 -11.75
C LEU A 1146 -7.62 -9.15 -12.21
N GLY A 1147 -6.52 -8.60 -12.73
CA GLY A 1147 -6.45 -7.19 -13.12
C GLY A 1147 -7.37 -6.82 -14.28
N VAL A 1148 -7.55 -7.70 -15.28
CA VAL A 1148 -8.49 -7.48 -16.39
C VAL A 1148 -9.93 -7.55 -15.91
N ALA A 1149 -10.26 -8.52 -15.04
CA ALA A 1149 -11.60 -8.64 -14.47
C ALA A 1149 -11.95 -7.44 -13.56
N GLU A 1150 -11.04 -7.05 -12.66
CA GLU A 1150 -11.19 -5.85 -11.83
C GLU A 1150 -11.34 -4.59 -12.69
N THR A 1151 -10.44 -4.37 -13.65
CA THR A 1151 -10.52 -3.20 -14.55
C THR A 1151 -11.83 -3.18 -15.34
N HIS A 1152 -12.31 -4.33 -15.82
CA HIS A 1152 -13.59 -4.38 -16.50
C HIS A 1152 -14.76 -4.04 -15.57
N GLN A 1153 -14.81 -4.63 -14.37
CA GLN A 1153 -15.85 -4.40 -13.38
C GLN A 1153 -15.89 -2.93 -12.95
N VAL A 1154 -14.75 -2.36 -12.55
CA VAL A 1154 -14.68 -0.96 -12.08
C VAL A 1154 -15.05 0.00 -13.21
N LEU A 1155 -14.53 -0.17 -14.43
CA LEU A 1155 -14.92 0.71 -15.56
C LEU A 1155 -16.42 0.61 -15.92
N VAL A 1156 -17.06 -0.56 -15.72
CA VAL A 1156 -18.52 -0.71 -15.91
C VAL A 1156 -19.28 -0.01 -14.80
N LEU A 1157 -18.92 -0.27 -13.53
CA LEU A 1157 -19.55 0.34 -12.35
C LEU A 1157 -19.46 1.88 -12.38
N ASN A 1158 -18.39 2.45 -12.92
CA ASN A 1158 -18.17 3.89 -13.06
C ASN A 1158 -18.73 4.49 -14.38
N ASN A 1159 -19.42 3.69 -15.22
CA ASN A 1159 -19.90 4.09 -16.56
C ASN A 1159 -18.81 4.64 -17.51
N LEU A 1160 -17.55 4.25 -17.29
CA LEU A 1160 -16.40 4.64 -18.13
C LEU A 1160 -16.07 3.62 -19.23
N ARG A 1161 -16.54 2.36 -19.11
CA ARG A 1161 -16.23 1.26 -20.05
C ARG A 1161 -16.60 1.55 -21.50
N SER A 1162 -17.63 2.39 -21.72
CA SER A 1162 -18.12 2.81 -23.04
C SER A 1162 -17.34 3.97 -23.67
N ARG A 1163 -16.48 4.69 -22.92
CA ARG A 1163 -15.69 5.85 -23.39
C ARG A 1163 -14.51 5.46 -24.30
N ARG A 1164 -14.73 4.53 -25.23
CA ARG A 1164 -13.77 3.96 -26.20
C ARG A 1164 -12.52 3.29 -25.61
N ALA A 1165 -12.38 3.17 -24.28
CA ALA A 1165 -11.31 2.41 -23.65
C ALA A 1165 -11.40 0.93 -24.05
N TRP A 1166 -10.57 0.52 -25.01
CA TRP A 1166 -10.35 -0.90 -25.30
C TRP A 1166 -9.44 -1.49 -24.22
N LEU A 1167 -9.78 -2.68 -23.73
CA LEU A 1167 -8.94 -3.44 -22.80
C LEU A 1167 -8.20 -4.52 -23.58
N SER A 1168 -6.88 -4.56 -23.47
CA SER A 1168 -6.07 -5.70 -23.92
C SER A 1168 -5.26 -6.30 -22.79
N ARG A 1169 -4.97 -7.60 -22.93
CA ARG A 1169 -3.92 -8.31 -22.20
C ARG A 1169 -2.53 -7.84 -22.68
#